data_AF-A0A263DM70-F1
#
_entry.id   AF-A0A263DM70-F1
#
_cell.length_a   1.000
_cell.length_b   1.000
_cell.length_c   1.000
_cell.angle_alpha   90.00
_cell.angle_beta   90.00
_cell.angle_gamma   90.00
#
_symmetry.space_group_name_H-M   'P 1'
#
loop_
_entity.id
_entity.type
_entity.pdbx_description
1 polymer ?
#
loop_
_entity_poly.entity_id
_entity_poly.type
_entity_poly.pdbx_seq_one_letter_code
_entity_poly.pdbx_strand_id
1 'polypeptide(L)'
;MAGACEHGIPVHPGVKMSGTATRRVTPIELLDMRSQRWRKRIEVVSLAAEVLDVIPVARREQALTALGILYQKSRDRPDLLRRWPAVHVIATAGVAADNYEHGTYWPRLLEMLGVEGHPGFQHEWGQAFLDNLHRLHLPTFDSGSEDAGSKFVGRILMHAGVPTFCLRDYYRLIRSGRTRFPGLEPAEFVSWAASRASRNQLHNVDKPVARFLQYGGDFAVDVTDRIYDLLDALAAGGDGTDVPLPERFRLVAQEMRDDGEIVHARSRTSRAGQGEIDQRPRLALDPFGQGLLLRLPAVGEAPDGSAVWIVNLDETTRHIPTSLFLPEFGEPAPPTDVPIPAPVRTASVAMAGREDLTTTLPVVDDADPLLAFAEDGLLVQPGLPLPGRPTWLLFAGVPDDVRIVGNAPVLSESPLPPGWAGWCLVLVDLDSVSSVAVGDAGRSRSVRSKAAARVVADDPVHGVRSATRLPVFAARPTVHLPEQLGDADWTVTLLDAVGEVLSQWHSADGGSPDSVWQDLPRPTVGTFTVRVRGPWGRGTTRTLTVVEGLDVSFSPTWRCFKAKGLEHATARVLAARGVLVAPEVIEYSAQVRENRVRVSAHGEHRTLVVTPPHMTVAYQTKQMTTNPSIQPVQLLSEDVTAQRGTLILDIGADAEPRLHVILGSRQIQVVEPAGGRAGVYHFDLAKIVDTLAVHPQVRLALDADAALVVASVRPRRLHRGVAIAGAELVFTDCVDVDGLTALVYPTRAPWRDPAVLPIADGRVILPDWLTNAGPLRVLVRLDDPWAPLPIPEWPDMAESVLVEASGYVAEDDDQEATALSAFLAGAGTMPMITDFTRLWTVRALLRDLPTGQRADPIKAALDSRIRTSVRDSLLAVAPSKAPIEAIPELLISTGLVWANLSTAHDDTTTRWSVRGALSTALLSAADGEWSAEEVEAAVETCGDVVAELLAGNDRHAAAGRLDQAATLFDQNPAMREDFVRQAALVPTGLLSADSRVIAAMEYVKQRKNSRIAPLARRPMLDDVSLMLRILGDPVADEAFAEHGPGTSASGWQTVPALSRAFAFLARHAARGHRAVAEWLPQHRRTWAHLAAVAPQMVTIDLIVAELLVASTFNEKQESHA
;
A
#
# COMPACT_ATOMS: atom_id res chain seq x y z
N MET A 1 46.08 74.45 11.51
CA MET A 1 45.87 75.89 11.25
C MET A 1 44.99 76.03 10.02
N ALA A 2 43.85 76.74 10.17
CA ALA A 2 42.92 77.37 9.21
C ALA A 2 42.40 76.53 8.01
N GLY A 3 41.13 76.58 7.59
CA GLY A 3 39.92 77.35 7.92
C GLY A 3 38.97 77.25 6.70
N ALA A 4 37.77 76.69 6.88
CA ALA A 4 36.46 77.37 6.88
C ALA A 4 36.02 78.10 5.58
N CYS A 5 34.90 77.65 5.00
CA CYS A 5 33.82 78.50 4.45
C CYS A 5 32.50 77.69 4.39
N GLU A 6 31.63 77.96 5.35
CA GLU A 6 30.18 77.70 5.35
C GLU A 6 29.47 78.74 4.48
N HIS A 7 28.32 78.39 3.87
CA HIS A 7 27.21 79.32 3.59
C HIS A 7 25.87 78.58 3.82
N GLY A 8 25.09 79.09 4.78
CA GLY A 8 23.73 78.65 5.13
C GLY A 8 22.66 79.14 4.15
N ILE A 9 21.38 78.76 4.35
CA ILE A 9 20.27 79.55 4.95
C ILE A 9 18.96 78.73 4.68
N PRO A 10 17.82 78.82 5.42
CA PRO A 10 17.56 78.96 6.86
C PRO A 10 16.61 77.86 7.40
N VAL A 11 16.50 77.78 8.72
CA VAL A 11 15.44 77.06 9.44
C VAL A 11 14.24 77.99 9.70
N HIS A 12 13.03 77.53 9.36
CA HIS A 12 11.77 77.98 9.95
C HIS A 12 10.74 76.82 10.01
N PRO A 13 9.75 76.89 10.90
CA PRO A 13 9.46 75.79 11.84
C PRO A 13 8.22 74.96 11.47
N GLY A 14 8.24 73.70 11.91
CA GLY A 14 7.06 73.01 12.43
C GLY A 14 5.86 72.83 11.49
N VAL A 15 5.95 71.88 10.57
CA VAL A 15 4.76 71.17 10.11
C VAL A 15 4.39 70.17 11.20
N LYS A 16 3.44 70.55 12.06
CA LYS A 16 2.72 69.63 12.93
C LYS A 16 2.10 68.55 12.05
N MET A 17 2.68 67.35 12.05
CA MET A 17 1.94 66.14 11.74
C MET A 17 0.72 66.12 12.66
N SER A 18 -0.47 66.29 12.09
CA SER A 18 -1.72 66.20 12.82
C SER A 18 -1.81 64.79 13.41
N GLY A 19 -1.44 64.64 14.67
CA GLY A 19 -1.77 63.45 15.44
C GLY A 19 -3.28 63.27 15.35
N THR A 20 -3.72 62.18 14.73
CA THR A 20 -5.12 61.74 14.78
C THR A 20 -5.55 61.75 16.24
N ALA A 21 -6.40 62.72 16.61
CA ALA A 21 -6.94 62.82 17.95
C ALA A 21 -7.59 61.48 18.31
N THR A 22 -7.14 60.85 19.39
CA THR A 22 -7.70 59.62 19.93
C THR A 22 -9.15 59.89 20.36
N ARG A 23 -10.11 59.58 19.48
CA ARG A 23 -11.54 59.69 19.75
C ARG A 23 -11.89 58.72 20.89
N ARG A 24 -12.33 59.24 22.04
CA ARG A 24 -12.97 58.43 23.07
C ARG A 24 -14.33 57.96 22.55
N VAL A 25 -14.56 56.66 22.59
CA VAL A 25 -15.80 56.00 22.17
C VAL A 25 -16.33 55.15 23.32
N THR A 26 -17.65 54.99 23.39
CA THR A 26 -18.28 54.05 24.34
C THR A 26 -17.99 52.60 23.95
N PRO A 27 -18.16 51.62 24.86
CA PRO A 27 -18.01 50.20 24.53
C PRO A 27 -18.88 49.74 23.35
N ILE A 28 -20.12 50.23 23.25
CA ILE A 28 -21.05 49.90 22.16
C ILE A 28 -20.56 50.49 20.84
N GLU A 29 -20.22 51.78 20.80
CA GLU A 29 -19.69 52.43 19.58
C GLU A 29 -18.40 51.78 19.10
N LEU A 30 -17.52 51.37 20.03
CA LEU A 30 -16.30 50.64 19.69
C LEU A 30 -16.63 49.31 18.99
N LEU A 31 -17.53 48.51 19.57
CA LEU A 31 -17.91 47.21 19.01
C LEU A 31 -18.65 47.36 17.67
N ASP A 32 -19.51 48.38 17.51
CA ASP A 32 -20.17 48.68 16.22
C ASP A 32 -19.14 49.02 15.14
N MET A 33 -18.18 49.92 15.43
CA MET A 33 -17.10 50.29 14.50
C MET A 33 -16.22 49.09 14.12
N ARG A 34 -15.90 48.21 15.08
CA ARG A 34 -15.11 47.00 14.83
C ARG A 34 -15.90 45.98 14.03
N SER A 35 -17.17 45.76 14.38
CA SER A 35 -18.04 44.79 13.71
C SER A 35 -18.17 45.07 12.22
N GLN A 36 -18.39 46.33 11.82
CA GLN A 36 -18.45 46.69 10.40
C GLN A 36 -17.16 46.37 9.63
N ARG A 37 -15.99 46.56 10.25
CA ARG A 37 -14.69 46.31 9.60
C ARG A 37 -14.31 44.83 9.61
N TRP A 38 -14.52 44.16 10.72
CA TRP A 38 -14.14 42.76 10.92
C TRP A 38 -15.07 41.80 10.21
N ARG A 39 -16.36 42.16 10.07
CA ARG A 39 -17.34 41.39 9.30
C ARG A 39 -16.91 41.22 7.84
N LYS A 40 -16.53 42.31 7.16
CA LYS A 40 -16.02 42.26 5.78
C LYS A 40 -14.81 41.35 5.60
N ARG A 41 -13.97 41.23 6.62
CA ARG A 41 -12.76 40.39 6.58
C ARG A 41 -13.07 38.91 6.83
N ILE A 42 -13.97 38.63 7.78
CA ILE A 42 -14.28 37.25 8.13
C ILE A 42 -15.19 36.57 7.10
N GLU A 43 -15.99 37.34 6.35
CA GLU A 43 -16.89 36.82 5.31
C GLU A 43 -16.14 36.25 4.09
N VAL A 44 -14.90 36.67 3.85
CA VAL A 44 -14.07 36.23 2.71
C VAL A 44 -13.05 35.14 3.07
N VAL A 45 -13.00 34.68 4.32
CA VAL A 45 -12.07 33.63 4.79
C VAL A 45 -12.82 32.36 5.23
N SER A 46 -12.08 31.26 5.42
CA SER A 46 -12.64 30.00 5.86
C SER A 46 -12.60 29.82 7.37
N LEU A 47 -11.55 30.29 8.04
CA LEU A 47 -11.36 30.24 9.49
C LEU A 47 -10.95 31.60 10.04
N ALA A 48 -11.30 31.87 11.31
CA ALA A 48 -10.93 33.12 11.97
C ALA A 48 -9.40 33.32 12.02
N ALA A 49 -8.64 32.23 12.10
CA ALA A 49 -7.18 32.14 12.06
C ALA A 49 -6.50 32.97 10.97
N GLU A 50 -7.14 33.10 9.81
CA GLU A 50 -6.62 33.75 8.61
C GLU A 50 -6.60 35.29 8.76
N VAL A 51 -7.43 35.86 9.64
CA VAL A 51 -7.54 37.32 9.84
C VAL A 51 -6.98 37.79 11.18
N LEU A 52 -6.55 36.88 12.05
CA LEU A 52 -6.08 37.21 13.41
C LEU A 52 -4.87 38.15 13.38
N ASP A 53 -3.89 37.86 12.53
CA ASP A 53 -2.62 38.60 12.51
C ASP A 53 -2.77 39.95 11.76
N VAL A 54 -3.73 40.02 10.83
CA VAL A 54 -4.12 41.28 10.16
C VAL A 54 -4.85 42.24 11.12
N ILE A 55 -5.31 41.75 12.27
CA ILE A 55 -5.96 42.54 13.32
C ILE A 55 -5.04 42.60 14.55
N PRO A 56 -4.39 43.74 14.82
CA PRO A 56 -3.45 43.88 15.94
C PRO A 56 -4.02 43.36 17.26
N VAL A 57 -3.21 42.59 18.00
CA VAL A 57 -3.56 41.95 19.29
C VAL A 57 -4.26 42.94 20.23
N ALA A 58 -3.67 44.13 20.41
CA ALA A 58 -4.22 45.19 21.27
C ALA A 58 -5.66 45.60 20.90
N ARG A 59 -6.07 45.49 19.62
CA ARG A 59 -7.44 45.80 19.18
C ARG A 59 -8.41 44.64 19.48
N ARG A 60 -7.93 43.40 19.49
CA ARG A 60 -8.69 42.21 19.91
C ARG A 60 -8.92 42.24 21.41
N GLU A 61 -7.87 42.53 22.19
CA GLU A 61 -7.96 42.72 23.65
C GLU A 61 -8.90 43.86 24.04
N GLN A 62 -8.81 45.02 23.37
CA GLN A 62 -9.72 46.14 23.59
C GLN A 62 -11.20 45.76 23.38
N ALA A 63 -11.48 44.91 22.39
CA ALA A 63 -12.82 44.41 22.12
C ALA A 63 -13.29 43.41 23.20
N LEU A 64 -12.40 42.55 23.71
CA LEU A 64 -12.69 41.66 24.85
C LEU A 64 -13.04 42.47 26.10
N THR A 65 -12.25 43.48 26.44
CA THR A 65 -12.56 44.35 27.60
C THR A 65 -13.92 45.03 27.45
N ALA A 66 -14.25 45.54 26.25
CA ALA A 66 -15.55 46.13 25.97
C ALA A 66 -16.71 45.12 26.09
N LEU A 67 -16.53 43.90 25.57
CA LEU A 67 -17.49 42.80 25.72
C LEU A 67 -17.67 42.43 27.19
N GLY A 68 -16.59 42.32 27.98
CA GLY A 68 -16.63 42.01 29.41
C GLY A 68 -17.41 43.05 30.23
N ILE A 69 -17.18 44.35 29.99
CA ILE A 69 -17.91 45.44 30.65
C ILE A 69 -19.42 45.34 30.37
N LEU A 70 -19.80 45.05 29.13
CA LEU A 70 -21.22 44.91 28.75
C LEU A 70 -21.82 43.61 29.27
N TYR A 71 -21.05 42.53 29.29
CA TYR A 71 -21.47 41.22 29.76
C TYR A 71 -21.85 41.24 31.25
N GLN A 72 -21.08 41.94 32.08
CA GLN A 72 -21.39 42.13 33.51
C GLN A 72 -22.68 42.92 33.75
N LYS A 73 -23.00 43.87 32.86
CA LYS A 73 -24.15 44.77 33.00
C LYS A 73 -25.44 44.20 32.38
N SER A 74 -25.33 43.24 31.47
CA SER A 74 -26.49 42.70 30.76
C SER A 74 -27.22 41.62 31.58
N ARG A 75 -28.55 41.69 31.56
CA ARG A 75 -29.44 40.62 32.03
C ARG A 75 -29.71 39.56 30.95
N ASP A 76 -29.52 39.92 29.68
CA ASP A 76 -29.66 39.04 28.52
C ASP A 76 -28.29 38.91 27.84
N ARG A 77 -27.49 37.98 28.35
CA ARG A 77 -26.09 37.77 27.95
C ARG A 77 -25.96 37.07 26.59
N PRO A 78 -26.77 36.04 26.26
CA PRO A 78 -26.72 35.41 24.94
C PRO A 78 -26.99 36.40 23.80
N ASP A 79 -28.02 37.25 23.92
CA ASP A 79 -28.34 38.21 22.86
C ASP A 79 -27.29 39.33 22.73
N LEU A 80 -26.64 39.72 23.83
CA LEU A 80 -25.50 40.62 23.79
C LEU A 80 -24.35 40.04 22.96
N LEU A 81 -23.93 38.80 23.24
CA LEU A 81 -22.81 38.15 22.53
C LEU A 81 -23.12 37.91 21.05
N ARG A 82 -24.40 37.71 20.72
CA ARG A 82 -24.88 37.54 19.34
C ARG A 82 -25.05 38.83 18.55
N ARG A 83 -24.93 40.01 19.20
CA ARG A 83 -25.09 41.33 18.55
C ARG A 83 -23.94 41.67 17.62
N TRP A 84 -22.72 41.24 17.94
CA TRP A 84 -21.51 41.49 17.13
C TRP A 84 -20.78 40.19 16.79
N PRO A 85 -21.34 39.32 15.92
CA PRO A 85 -20.83 37.97 15.68
C PRO A 85 -19.34 37.95 15.29
N ALA A 86 -18.94 38.78 14.32
CA ALA A 86 -17.55 38.84 13.86
C ALA A 86 -16.57 39.28 14.95
N VAL A 87 -16.97 40.23 15.81
CA VAL A 87 -16.14 40.68 16.93
C VAL A 87 -15.97 39.59 17.96
N HIS A 88 -17.08 38.94 18.32
CA HIS A 88 -17.07 37.84 19.28
C HIS A 88 -16.19 36.68 18.81
N VAL A 89 -16.36 36.21 17.57
CA VAL A 89 -15.62 35.06 17.02
C VAL A 89 -14.12 35.35 16.93
N ILE A 90 -13.73 36.48 16.32
CA ILE A 90 -12.31 36.84 16.13
C ILE A 90 -11.61 37.06 17.47
N ALA A 91 -12.26 37.75 18.42
CA ALA A 91 -11.67 38.00 19.72
C ALA A 91 -11.51 36.69 20.51
N THR A 92 -12.53 35.82 20.50
CA THR A 92 -12.53 34.53 21.21
C THR A 92 -11.50 33.55 20.64
N ALA A 93 -11.42 33.42 19.31
CA ALA A 93 -10.41 32.60 18.64
C ALA A 93 -9.00 33.20 18.78
N GLY A 94 -8.89 34.53 18.85
CA GLY A 94 -7.65 35.24 19.11
C GLY A 94 -7.00 34.86 20.44
N VAL A 95 -7.78 34.77 21.53
CA VAL A 95 -7.28 34.29 22.83
C VAL A 95 -6.74 32.85 22.72
N ALA A 96 -7.43 32.00 21.95
CA ALA A 96 -6.99 30.63 21.74
C ALA A 96 -5.70 30.53 20.92
N ALA A 97 -5.49 31.43 19.96
CA ALA A 97 -4.25 31.49 19.17
C ALA A 97 -3.06 32.01 20.01
N ASP A 98 -3.28 33.11 20.74
CA ASP A 98 -2.18 33.89 21.35
C ASP A 98 -1.87 33.50 22.80
N ASN A 99 -2.82 32.90 23.53
CA ASN A 99 -2.69 32.70 24.98
C ASN A 99 -3.03 31.29 25.47
N TYR A 100 -3.19 30.32 24.57
CA TYR A 100 -3.40 28.93 24.96
C TYR A 100 -2.07 28.29 25.39
N GLU A 101 -1.99 27.88 26.65
CA GLU A 101 -0.87 27.11 27.20
C GLU A 101 -1.41 25.99 28.12
N HIS A 102 -0.92 24.76 27.94
CA HIS A 102 -1.23 23.61 28.81
C HIS A 102 -2.71 23.43 29.22
N GLY A 103 -3.66 23.69 28.31
CA GLY A 103 -5.09 23.48 28.56
C GLY A 103 -5.80 24.62 29.33
N THR A 104 -5.17 25.78 29.52
CA THR A 104 -5.68 26.89 30.37
C THR A 104 -6.59 27.91 29.67
N TYR A 105 -7.38 27.51 28.66
CA TYR A 105 -8.18 28.44 27.86
C TYR A 105 -9.16 29.33 28.66
N TRP A 106 -10.07 28.72 29.42
CA TRP A 106 -11.15 29.46 30.11
C TRP A 106 -10.65 30.44 31.18
N PRO A 107 -9.70 30.06 32.06
CA PRO A 107 -9.11 31.01 33.02
C PRO A 107 -8.55 32.25 32.34
N ARG A 108 -7.84 32.07 31.22
CA ARG A 108 -7.21 33.17 30.49
C ARG A 108 -8.22 34.10 29.83
N LEU A 109 -9.30 33.54 29.27
CA LEU A 109 -10.40 34.34 28.71
C LEU A 109 -11.08 35.20 29.80
N LEU A 110 -11.34 34.64 30.98
CA LEU A 110 -11.97 35.37 32.10
C LEU A 110 -11.10 36.54 32.58
N GLU A 111 -9.79 36.33 32.66
CA GLU A 111 -8.81 37.37 33.02
C GLU A 111 -8.87 38.55 32.03
N MET A 112 -8.85 38.26 30.72
CA MET A 112 -8.87 39.30 29.67
C MET A 112 -10.22 40.04 29.57
N LEU A 113 -11.32 39.36 29.90
CA LEU A 113 -12.64 39.99 29.99
C LEU A 113 -12.81 40.83 31.26
N GLY A 114 -12.02 40.56 32.31
CA GLY A 114 -12.15 41.18 33.62
C GLY A 114 -13.43 40.75 34.35
N VAL A 115 -13.90 39.51 34.14
CA VAL A 115 -15.16 38.97 34.69
C VAL A 115 -14.87 37.83 35.67
N GLU A 116 -15.59 37.79 36.78
CA GLU A 116 -15.55 36.66 37.71
C GLU A 116 -16.25 35.42 37.11
N GLY A 117 -15.57 34.28 37.12
CA GLY A 117 -16.10 33.03 36.59
C GLY A 117 -17.31 32.53 37.38
N HIS A 118 -18.35 32.06 36.67
CA HIS A 118 -19.50 31.38 37.27
C HIS A 118 -19.84 30.08 36.50
N PRO A 119 -20.57 29.12 37.10
CA PRO A 119 -20.78 27.78 36.52
C PRO A 119 -21.40 27.77 35.11
N GLY A 120 -22.22 28.76 34.77
CA GLY A 120 -22.85 28.90 33.44
C GLY A 120 -22.01 29.59 32.36
N PHE A 121 -20.88 30.23 32.71
CA PHE A 121 -20.14 31.11 31.78
C PHE A 121 -19.68 30.39 30.52
N GLN A 122 -19.05 29.21 30.68
CA GLN A 122 -18.52 28.45 29.56
C GLN A 122 -19.61 28.05 28.56
N HIS A 123 -20.80 27.71 29.07
CA HIS A 123 -21.95 27.37 28.24
C HIS A 123 -22.53 28.59 27.53
N GLU A 124 -22.75 29.70 28.25
CA GLU A 124 -23.26 30.95 27.69
C GLU A 124 -22.35 31.48 26.57
N TRP A 125 -21.05 31.56 26.83
CA TRP A 125 -20.05 32.07 25.88
C TRP A 125 -19.83 31.10 24.72
N GLY A 126 -19.65 29.81 25.03
CA GLY A 126 -19.41 28.77 24.05
C GLY A 126 -20.59 28.56 23.10
N GLN A 127 -21.83 28.56 23.59
CA GLN A 127 -23.00 28.43 22.74
C GLN A 127 -23.18 29.66 21.83
N ALA A 128 -22.97 30.87 22.36
CA ALA A 128 -22.99 32.08 21.54
C ALA A 128 -21.90 32.09 20.47
N PHE A 129 -20.73 31.49 20.74
CA PHE A 129 -19.69 31.30 19.73
C PHE A 129 -20.19 30.42 18.57
N LEU A 130 -20.77 29.25 18.87
CA LEU A 130 -21.33 28.35 17.84
C LEU A 130 -22.46 29.00 17.03
N ASP A 131 -23.39 29.69 17.70
CA ASP A 131 -24.47 30.41 17.03
C ASP A 131 -23.93 31.50 16.09
N ASN A 132 -22.87 32.19 16.51
CA ASN A 132 -22.22 33.22 15.72
C ASN A 132 -21.43 32.64 14.53
N LEU A 133 -20.84 31.44 14.66
CA LEU A 133 -20.25 30.72 13.52
C LEU A 133 -21.31 30.43 12.45
N HIS A 134 -22.49 29.93 12.84
CA HIS A 134 -23.60 29.72 11.90
C HIS A 134 -24.03 31.01 11.20
N ARG A 135 -24.17 32.12 11.95
CA ARG A 135 -24.54 33.44 11.39
C ARG A 135 -23.50 34.02 10.42
N LEU A 136 -22.23 33.64 10.58
CA LEU A 136 -21.13 34.05 9.71
C LEU A 136 -20.85 33.01 8.62
N HIS A 137 -21.65 31.94 8.53
CA HIS A 137 -21.44 30.82 7.62
C HIS A 137 -20.04 30.18 7.76
N LEU A 138 -19.48 30.14 8.97
CA LEU A 138 -18.18 29.51 9.27
C LEU A 138 -18.37 28.04 9.71
N PRO A 139 -17.38 27.17 9.50
CA PRO A 139 -17.45 25.76 9.92
C PRO A 139 -17.63 25.62 11.43
N THR A 140 -18.52 24.75 11.88
CA THR A 140 -18.73 24.47 13.32
C THR A 140 -18.08 23.20 13.82
N PHE A 141 -17.54 22.38 12.90
CA PHE A 141 -16.90 21.09 13.18
C PHE A 141 -17.83 20.11 13.92
N ASP A 142 -19.10 20.07 13.51
CA ASP A 142 -20.14 19.14 13.99
C ASP A 142 -20.11 17.82 13.20
N SER A 143 -19.06 17.02 13.33
CA SER A 143 -18.99 15.70 12.66
C SER A 143 -19.28 14.56 13.64
N GLY A 144 -20.56 14.30 13.93
CA GLY A 144 -21.02 13.06 14.57
C GLY A 144 -20.69 12.88 16.07
N SER A 145 -20.77 11.62 16.54
CA SER A 145 -20.74 11.21 17.96
C SER A 145 -19.37 11.29 18.66
N GLU A 146 -18.30 11.66 17.93
CA GLU A 146 -16.97 11.89 18.47
C GLU A 146 -16.61 13.37 18.34
N ASP A 147 -16.70 14.08 19.45
CA ASP A 147 -16.58 15.54 19.54
C ASP A 147 -15.11 15.96 19.30
N ALA A 148 -14.88 17.13 18.69
CA ALA A 148 -13.55 17.71 18.41
C ALA A 148 -12.78 18.14 19.69
N GLY A 149 -12.92 17.39 20.78
CA GLY A 149 -12.54 17.72 22.14
C GLY A 149 -13.75 18.00 23.03
N SER A 150 -13.64 19.00 23.91
CA SER A 150 -14.83 19.51 24.62
C SER A 150 -15.66 20.36 23.66
N LYS A 151 -16.99 20.19 23.72
CA LYS A 151 -18.02 20.87 22.91
C LYS A 151 -17.71 22.32 22.50
N PHE A 152 -17.04 23.11 23.36
CA PHE A 152 -16.72 24.50 23.08
C PHE A 152 -15.22 24.74 22.78
N VAL A 153 -14.32 24.39 23.72
CA VAL A 153 -12.89 24.76 23.60
C VAL A 153 -12.25 24.11 22.37
N GLY A 154 -12.60 22.86 22.07
CA GLY A 154 -12.13 22.18 20.87
C GLY A 154 -12.41 22.99 19.61
N ARG A 155 -13.65 23.46 19.44
CA ARG A 155 -14.09 24.21 18.26
C ARG A 155 -13.53 25.61 18.19
N ILE A 156 -13.34 26.27 19.34
CA ILE A 156 -12.65 27.56 19.41
C ILE A 156 -11.18 27.39 18.95
N LEU A 157 -10.50 26.34 19.41
CA LEU A 157 -9.13 26.03 19.01
C LEU A 157 -9.03 25.72 17.50
N MET A 158 -10.00 25.01 16.92
CA MET A 158 -10.05 24.80 15.46
C MET A 158 -10.10 26.12 14.67
N HIS A 159 -10.79 27.15 15.18
CA HIS A 159 -10.85 28.48 14.58
C HIS A 159 -9.60 29.33 14.82
N ALA A 160 -8.73 28.94 15.75
CA ALA A 160 -7.37 29.48 15.87
C ALA A 160 -6.40 28.84 14.84
N GLY A 161 -6.83 27.79 14.14
CA GLY A 161 -5.99 26.95 13.29
C GLY A 161 -5.16 26.03 14.16
N VAL A 162 -3.98 26.51 14.56
CA VAL A 162 -3.14 25.90 15.59
C VAL A 162 -2.66 27.03 16.52
N PRO A 163 -2.78 26.88 17.85
CA PRO A 163 -2.23 27.85 18.80
C PRO A 163 -0.73 28.05 18.62
N THR A 164 -0.23 29.27 18.83
CA THR A 164 1.19 29.61 18.61
C THR A 164 2.12 28.70 19.41
N PHE A 165 1.77 28.42 20.66
CA PHE A 165 2.51 27.52 21.55
C PHE A 165 2.73 26.11 20.94
N CYS A 166 1.75 25.60 20.20
CA CYS A 166 1.75 24.24 19.68
C CYS A 166 2.44 24.09 18.31
N LEU A 167 2.87 25.18 17.67
CA LEU A 167 3.41 25.16 16.30
C LEU A 167 4.75 24.43 16.20
N ARG A 168 5.62 24.56 17.21
CA ARG A 168 6.95 23.91 17.23
C ARG A 168 6.82 22.38 17.15
N ASP A 169 5.86 21.81 17.87
CA ASP A 169 5.57 20.36 17.84
C ASP A 169 4.98 19.93 16.50
N TYR A 170 4.14 20.77 15.89
CA TYR A 170 3.59 20.50 14.56
C TYR A 170 4.69 20.43 13.49
N TYR A 171 5.64 21.38 13.52
CA TYR A 171 6.78 21.38 12.60
C TYR A 171 7.70 20.17 12.80
N ARG A 172 7.95 19.77 14.04
CA ARG A 172 8.74 18.56 14.35
C ARG A 172 8.05 17.29 13.84
N LEU A 173 6.73 17.17 14.01
CA LEU A 173 5.96 16.05 13.47
C LEU A 173 6.08 15.97 11.94
N ILE A 174 5.88 17.10 11.25
CA ILE A 174 6.00 17.17 9.78
C ILE A 174 7.40 16.76 9.33
N ARG A 175 8.45 17.30 9.96
CA ARG A 175 9.83 16.98 9.59
C ARG A 175 10.18 15.53 9.84
N SER A 176 9.77 14.97 10.98
CA SER A 176 9.94 13.55 11.27
C SER A 176 9.27 12.67 10.20
N GLY A 177 8.03 13.02 9.81
CA GLY A 177 7.30 12.37 8.73
C GLY A 177 8.05 12.42 7.39
N ARG A 178 8.50 13.62 6.98
CA ARG A 178 9.22 13.83 5.70
C ARG A 178 10.61 13.18 5.67
N THR A 179 11.31 13.10 6.80
CA THR A 179 12.60 12.39 6.89
C THR A 179 12.41 10.89 6.76
N ARG A 180 11.40 10.33 7.44
CA ARG A 180 11.08 8.89 7.37
C ARG A 180 10.52 8.51 6.01
N PHE A 181 9.78 9.42 5.40
CA PHE A 181 9.10 9.21 4.15
C PHE A 181 9.39 10.36 3.15
N PRO A 182 10.53 10.31 2.43
CA PRO A 182 10.82 11.28 1.36
C PRO A 182 9.74 11.29 0.29
N GLY A 183 9.20 12.46 -0.07
CA GLY A 183 8.09 12.60 -1.04
C GLY A 183 6.68 12.35 -0.48
N LEU A 184 6.51 12.36 0.85
CA LEU A 184 5.19 12.27 1.49
C LEU A 184 4.32 13.50 1.16
N GLU A 185 3.13 13.28 0.60
CA GLU A 185 2.23 14.38 0.24
C GLU A 185 1.47 14.93 1.47
N PRO A 186 1.09 16.22 1.51
CA PRO A 186 0.38 16.80 2.64
C PRO A 186 -0.93 16.07 2.99
N ALA A 187 -1.70 15.65 1.98
CA ALA A 187 -2.95 14.91 2.18
C ALA A 187 -2.71 13.52 2.80
N GLU A 188 -1.65 12.83 2.40
CA GLU A 188 -1.24 11.54 2.95
C GLU A 188 -0.78 11.69 4.40
N PHE A 189 0.06 12.70 4.68
CA PHE A 189 0.50 13.02 6.03
C PHE A 189 -0.66 13.31 6.97
N VAL A 190 -1.62 14.14 6.55
CA VAL A 190 -2.79 14.49 7.38
C VAL A 190 -3.68 13.26 7.59
N SER A 191 -3.94 12.45 6.56
CA SER A 191 -4.69 11.20 6.70
C SER A 191 -4.04 10.24 7.70
N TRP A 192 -2.72 10.03 7.58
CA TRP A 192 -1.93 9.23 8.51
C TRP A 192 -2.03 9.76 9.95
N ALA A 193 -1.82 11.07 10.13
CA ALA A 193 -1.86 11.70 11.44
C ALA A 193 -3.26 11.66 12.06
N ALA A 194 -4.31 11.87 11.26
CA ALA A 194 -5.71 11.78 11.68
C ALA A 194 -6.07 10.37 12.18
N SER A 195 -5.64 9.33 11.47
CA SER A 195 -5.84 7.93 11.85
C SER A 195 -5.12 7.58 13.16
N ARG A 196 -3.88 8.06 13.35
CA ARG A 196 -3.14 7.90 14.62
C ARG A 196 -3.77 8.68 15.76
N ALA A 197 -4.22 9.90 15.50
CA ALA A 197 -4.89 10.75 16.49
C ALA A 197 -6.20 10.14 16.98
N SER A 198 -7.02 9.55 16.09
CA SER A 198 -8.29 8.91 16.48
C SER A 198 -8.08 7.68 17.37
N ARG A 199 -6.92 7.04 17.31
CA ARG A 199 -6.54 5.90 18.16
C ARG A 199 -5.73 6.30 19.40
N ASN A 200 -5.54 7.60 19.67
CA ASN A 200 -4.64 8.13 20.71
C ASN A 200 -3.18 7.64 20.59
N GLN A 201 -2.71 7.36 19.38
CA GLN A 201 -1.37 6.84 19.07
C GLN A 201 -0.42 7.91 18.51
N LEU A 202 -0.87 9.16 18.42
CA LEU A 202 -0.03 10.27 17.98
C LEU A 202 0.66 10.89 19.21
N HIS A 203 1.85 10.37 19.54
CA HIS A 203 2.65 10.81 20.68
C HIS A 203 3.48 12.06 20.35
N ASN A 204 3.97 12.76 21.38
CA ASN A 204 4.86 13.93 21.27
C ASN A 204 4.28 15.13 20.51
N VAL A 205 2.96 15.28 20.51
CA VAL A 205 2.28 16.47 20.00
C VAL A 205 1.20 16.94 20.97
N ASP A 206 1.02 18.26 21.03
CA ASP A 206 -0.06 18.85 21.80
C ASP A 206 -1.45 18.48 21.25
N LYS A 207 -2.43 18.35 22.16
CA LYS A 207 -3.82 17.97 21.82
C LYS A 207 -4.47 18.85 20.73
N PRO A 208 -4.27 20.17 20.66
CA PRO A 208 -4.81 20.99 19.57
C PRO A 208 -4.28 20.59 18.19
N VAL A 209 -3.00 20.20 18.06
CA VAL A 209 -2.41 19.74 16.79
C VAL A 209 -3.05 18.43 16.36
N ALA A 210 -3.12 17.45 17.26
CA ALA A 210 -3.75 16.15 17.00
C ALA A 210 -5.21 16.32 16.55
N ARG A 211 -5.96 17.21 17.21
CA ARG A 211 -7.36 17.53 16.85
C ARG A 211 -7.48 18.27 15.52
N PHE A 212 -6.59 19.22 15.25
CA PHE A 212 -6.60 19.94 13.98
C PHE A 212 -6.33 18.98 12.82
N LEU A 213 -5.37 18.06 12.96
CA LEU A 213 -5.11 17.03 11.97
C LEU A 213 -6.27 16.03 11.82
N GLN A 214 -6.92 15.65 12.92
CA GLN A 214 -8.04 14.70 12.91
C GLN A 214 -9.35 15.28 12.35
N TYR A 215 -9.70 16.51 12.72
CA TYR A 215 -11.02 17.11 12.46
C TYR A 215 -10.97 18.29 11.48
N GLY A 216 -9.78 18.76 11.12
CA GLY A 216 -9.60 19.92 10.24
C GLY A 216 -9.87 19.64 8.77
N GLY A 217 -9.83 18.37 8.33
CA GLY A 217 -10.09 17.99 6.96
C GLY A 217 -9.26 18.80 5.96
N ASP A 218 -9.90 19.45 4.99
CA ASP A 218 -9.23 20.26 3.96
C ASP A 218 -8.45 21.46 4.54
N PHE A 219 -8.87 22.02 5.68
CA PHE A 219 -8.13 23.09 6.33
C PHE A 219 -6.77 22.58 6.83
N ALA A 220 -6.74 21.37 7.39
CA ALA A 220 -5.50 20.76 7.85
C ALA A 220 -4.57 20.41 6.69
N VAL A 221 -5.11 19.91 5.57
CA VAL A 221 -4.33 19.64 4.36
C VAL A 221 -3.72 20.91 3.79
N ASP A 222 -4.50 21.97 3.60
CA ASP A 222 -4.02 23.23 3.02
C ASP A 222 -3.01 23.94 3.94
N VAL A 223 -3.26 23.97 5.26
CA VAL A 223 -2.28 24.52 6.22
C VAL A 223 -1.00 23.70 6.22
N THR A 224 -1.08 22.36 6.16
CA THR A 224 0.11 21.49 6.06
C THR A 224 0.89 21.74 4.78
N ASP A 225 0.21 21.84 3.63
CA ASP A 225 0.84 22.15 2.33
C ASP A 225 1.61 23.48 2.38
N ARG A 226 1.02 24.51 2.98
CA ARG A 226 1.71 25.80 3.15
C ARG A 226 2.86 25.73 4.15
N ILE A 227 2.77 24.88 5.18
CA ILE A 227 3.89 24.66 6.10
C ILE A 227 5.04 23.95 5.37
N TYR A 228 4.76 23.03 4.44
CA TYR A 228 5.80 22.39 3.64
C TYR A 228 6.58 23.45 2.85
N ASP A 229 5.86 24.33 2.13
CA ASP A 229 6.48 25.46 1.42
C ASP A 229 7.27 26.39 2.36
N LEU A 230 6.74 26.69 3.55
CA LEU A 230 7.43 27.54 4.54
C LEU A 230 8.75 26.91 5.01
N LEU A 231 8.73 25.63 5.35
CA LEU A 231 9.93 24.92 5.80
C LEU A 231 10.95 24.79 4.66
N ASP A 232 10.50 24.56 3.43
CA ASP A 232 11.35 24.43 2.25
C ASP A 232 11.99 25.78 1.88
N ALA A 233 11.22 26.87 1.92
CA ALA A 233 11.72 28.24 1.72
C ALA A 233 12.78 28.62 2.76
N LEU A 234 12.55 28.31 4.04
CA LEU A 234 13.50 28.57 5.12
C LEU A 234 14.77 27.70 5.00
N ALA A 235 14.63 26.42 4.63
CA ALA A 235 15.75 25.51 4.42
C ALA A 235 16.64 25.96 3.24
N ALA A 236 16.02 26.50 2.19
CA ALA A 236 16.68 27.10 1.02
C ALA A 236 17.33 28.47 1.32
N GLY A 237 17.12 29.03 2.51
CA GLY A 237 17.73 30.27 2.95
C GLY A 237 16.84 31.52 2.87
N GLY A 238 15.64 31.40 2.31
CA GLY A 238 14.63 32.47 2.29
C GLY A 238 14.05 32.78 3.69
N ASP A 239 13.18 33.78 3.76
CA ASP A 239 12.52 34.21 5.01
C ASP A 239 11.06 33.73 5.13
N GLY A 240 10.52 33.10 4.07
CA GLY A 240 9.17 32.54 4.02
C GLY A 240 8.05 33.57 3.91
N THR A 241 8.34 34.83 3.56
CA THR A 241 7.35 35.91 3.47
C THR A 241 6.29 35.72 2.39
N ASP A 242 6.65 35.05 1.29
CA ASP A 242 5.75 34.78 0.16
C ASP A 242 4.78 33.61 0.42
N VAL A 243 4.93 32.89 1.54
CA VAL A 243 4.04 31.77 1.89
C VAL A 243 2.77 32.34 2.54
N PRO A 244 1.57 32.02 2.02
CA PRO A 244 0.31 32.60 2.50
C PRO A 244 -0.17 31.95 3.81
N LEU A 245 0.61 32.09 4.88
CA LEU A 245 0.27 31.72 6.25
C LEU A 245 0.26 32.96 7.15
N PRO A 246 -0.52 32.96 8.24
CA PRO A 246 -0.46 34.01 9.24
C PRO A 246 0.96 34.18 9.78
N GLU A 247 1.35 35.43 10.04
CA GLU A 247 2.68 35.83 10.47
C GLU A 247 3.23 35.00 11.64
N ARG A 248 2.38 34.61 12.59
CA ARG A 248 2.79 33.77 13.73
C ARG A 248 3.43 32.43 13.32
N PHE A 249 2.98 31.82 12.22
CA PHE A 249 3.55 30.57 11.71
C PHE A 249 4.99 30.78 11.26
N ARG A 250 5.22 31.86 10.51
CA ARG A 250 6.53 32.25 9.99
C ARG A 250 7.50 32.59 11.13
N LEU A 251 7.06 33.39 12.11
CA LEU A 251 7.92 33.80 13.24
C LEU A 251 8.42 32.58 14.03
N VAL A 252 7.54 31.64 14.40
CA VAL A 252 7.95 30.42 15.13
C VAL A 252 8.89 29.54 14.27
N ALA A 253 8.66 29.44 12.97
CA ALA A 253 9.54 28.67 12.08
C ALA A 253 10.92 29.34 11.93
N GLN A 254 11.00 30.67 11.90
CA GLN A 254 12.26 31.42 11.92
C GLN A 254 13.01 31.22 13.23
N GLU A 255 12.33 31.30 14.38
CA GLU A 255 12.92 31.00 15.68
C GLU A 255 13.53 29.58 15.73
N MET A 256 12.83 28.57 15.19
CA MET A 256 13.37 27.21 15.09
C MET A 256 14.59 27.09 14.17
N ARG A 257 14.68 27.91 13.11
CA ARG A 257 15.87 27.98 12.25
C ARG A 257 17.03 28.61 13.00
N ASP A 258 16.80 29.70 13.71
CA ASP A 258 17.81 30.40 14.51
C ASP A 258 18.32 29.52 15.66
N ASP A 259 17.45 28.69 16.23
CA ASP A 259 17.79 27.65 17.22
C ASP A 259 18.54 26.44 16.61
N GLY A 260 18.75 26.41 15.29
CA GLY A 260 19.45 25.35 14.57
C GLY A 260 18.64 24.06 14.38
N GLU A 261 17.35 24.05 14.71
CA GLU A 261 16.50 22.88 14.47
C GLU A 261 16.28 22.68 12.97
N ILE A 262 16.08 23.73 12.17
CA ILE A 262 15.92 23.65 10.70
C ILE A 262 17.30 23.74 10.03
N VAL A 263 17.75 22.61 9.46
CA VAL A 263 19.08 22.50 8.84
C VAL A 263 19.06 23.05 7.40
N HIS A 264 20.07 23.84 7.04
CA HIS A 264 20.26 24.30 5.67
C HIS A 264 20.47 23.13 4.70
N ALA A 265 19.67 23.10 3.64
CA ALA A 265 19.90 22.19 2.53
C ALA A 265 21.21 22.59 1.85
N ARG A 266 22.29 21.79 2.01
CA ARG A 266 23.44 21.88 1.12
C ARG A 266 22.93 21.59 -0.29
N SER A 267 23.01 22.59 -1.17
CA SER A 267 22.60 22.58 -2.58
C SER A 267 22.69 21.18 -3.21
N ARG A 268 21.62 20.41 -3.07
CA ARG A 268 21.26 19.35 -4.00
C ARG A 268 20.46 20.11 -5.03
N THR A 269 21.08 20.35 -6.17
CA THR A 269 20.47 20.99 -7.34
C THR A 269 19.00 20.63 -7.48
N SER A 270 18.17 21.66 -7.65
CA SER A 270 16.72 21.73 -7.88
C SER A 270 16.23 20.96 -9.12
N ARG A 271 16.65 19.69 -9.25
CA ARG A 271 16.08 18.72 -10.20
C ARG A 271 15.04 17.79 -9.54
N ALA A 272 14.72 18.02 -8.26
CA ALA A 272 14.02 17.07 -7.42
C ALA A 272 12.51 17.36 -7.21
N GLY A 273 11.97 18.47 -7.71
CA GLY A 273 10.62 18.92 -7.32
C GLY A 273 9.44 18.13 -7.91
N GLN A 274 9.65 17.30 -8.93
CA GLN A 274 8.63 16.36 -9.45
C GLN A 274 9.18 14.97 -9.77
N GLY A 275 10.50 14.84 -9.95
CA GLY A 275 11.18 13.54 -9.99
C GLY A 275 11.08 12.76 -8.67
N GLU A 276 10.74 13.40 -7.55
CA GLU A 276 10.47 12.75 -6.25
C GLU A 276 8.97 12.43 -6.01
N ILE A 277 8.04 13.15 -6.67
CA ILE A 277 6.58 12.92 -6.56
C ILE A 277 6.15 11.60 -7.24
N ASP A 278 7.01 11.02 -8.08
CA ASP A 278 6.79 9.77 -8.82
C ASP A 278 7.64 8.59 -8.28
N GLN A 279 8.15 8.68 -7.04
CA GLN A 279 9.02 7.66 -6.42
C GLN A 279 8.32 6.69 -5.46
N ARG A 280 7.01 6.81 -5.24
CA ARG A 280 6.26 5.95 -4.32
C ARG A 280 5.18 5.14 -5.03
N PRO A 281 4.94 3.89 -4.60
CA PRO A 281 3.75 3.17 -5.01
C PRO A 281 2.50 3.89 -4.51
N ARG A 282 1.42 3.88 -5.28
CA ARG A 282 0.13 4.51 -4.92
C ARG A 282 -1.06 3.77 -5.50
N LEU A 283 -2.22 3.92 -4.87
CA LEU A 283 -3.47 3.40 -5.41
C LEU A 283 -4.04 4.34 -6.46
N ALA A 284 -4.46 3.76 -7.58
CA ALA A 284 -5.14 4.44 -8.66
C ALA A 284 -6.32 3.59 -9.13
N LEU A 285 -7.29 4.22 -9.75
CA LEU A 285 -8.44 3.55 -10.34
C LEU A 285 -8.35 3.64 -11.85
N ASP A 286 -8.53 2.50 -12.52
CA ASP A 286 -8.83 2.42 -13.95
C ASP A 286 -10.29 1.98 -14.11
N PRO A 287 -11.24 2.95 -14.15
CA PRO A 287 -12.67 2.65 -14.10
C PRO A 287 -13.20 1.98 -15.38
N PHE A 288 -12.41 1.89 -16.44
CA PHE A 288 -12.85 1.35 -17.73
C PHE A 288 -12.04 0.12 -18.18
N GLY A 289 -11.29 -0.50 -17.27
CA GLY A 289 -10.42 -1.63 -17.61
C GLY A 289 -10.13 -2.53 -16.42
N GLN A 290 -9.07 -2.21 -15.68
CA GLN A 290 -8.52 -3.12 -14.66
C GLN A 290 -9.09 -2.95 -13.25
N GLY A 291 -9.97 -1.97 -13.02
CA GLY A 291 -10.52 -1.67 -11.70
C GLY A 291 -9.47 -0.99 -10.80
N LEU A 292 -9.30 -1.49 -9.57
CA LEU A 292 -8.33 -0.94 -8.64
C LEU A 292 -6.90 -1.36 -9.02
N LEU A 293 -6.00 -0.38 -9.10
CA LEU A 293 -4.60 -0.55 -9.48
C LEU A 293 -3.67 -0.10 -8.36
N LEU A 294 -2.55 -0.81 -8.23
CA LEU A 294 -1.35 -0.36 -7.53
C LEU A 294 -0.35 0.14 -8.57
N ARG A 295 -0.16 1.46 -8.64
CA ARG A 295 0.80 2.12 -9.53
C ARG A 295 2.16 2.16 -8.86
N LEU A 296 3.13 1.47 -9.43
CA LEU A 296 4.52 1.42 -8.99
C LEU A 296 5.31 2.58 -9.63
N PRO A 297 6.28 3.15 -8.90
CA PRO A 297 7.01 4.32 -9.36
C PRO A 297 7.94 4.00 -10.54
N ALA A 298 8.33 5.05 -11.25
CA ALA A 298 9.32 4.97 -12.32
C ALA A 298 10.69 4.56 -11.74
N VAL A 299 11.44 3.72 -12.46
CA VAL A 299 12.78 3.26 -12.01
C VAL A 299 13.87 4.01 -12.76
N GLY A 300 14.59 4.89 -12.07
CA GLY A 300 15.53 5.85 -12.66
C GLY A 300 16.86 5.28 -13.13
N GLU A 301 17.48 4.38 -12.36
CA GLU A 301 18.80 3.81 -12.66
C GLU A 301 18.83 2.33 -12.26
N ALA A 302 18.60 1.44 -13.23
CA ALA A 302 18.93 0.02 -13.09
C ALA A 302 20.24 -0.25 -13.86
N PRO A 303 21.27 -0.91 -13.28
CA PRO A 303 22.57 -1.14 -13.92
C PRO A 303 22.51 -1.86 -15.28
N ASP A 304 21.45 -2.64 -15.49
CA ASP A 304 21.15 -3.46 -16.68
C ASP A 304 19.90 -2.95 -17.44
N GLY A 305 19.32 -1.83 -16.99
CA GLY A 305 18.06 -1.32 -17.50
C GLY A 305 16.84 -2.20 -17.24
N SER A 306 16.90 -3.11 -16.26
CA SER A 306 15.74 -3.91 -15.84
C SER A 306 15.62 -3.96 -14.32
N ALA A 307 14.40 -3.85 -13.81
CA ALA A 307 14.09 -3.90 -12.39
C ALA A 307 12.87 -4.79 -12.19
N VAL A 308 12.90 -5.63 -11.17
CA VAL A 308 11.75 -6.48 -10.82
C VAL A 308 11.13 -5.94 -9.54
N TRP A 309 9.85 -5.62 -9.57
CA TRP A 309 9.09 -5.29 -8.38
C TRP A 309 8.54 -6.57 -7.74
N ILE A 310 8.68 -6.70 -6.43
CA ILE A 310 8.03 -7.71 -5.60
C ILE A 310 6.81 -7.06 -4.99
N VAL A 311 5.63 -7.52 -5.39
CA VAL A 311 4.35 -7.01 -4.91
C VAL A 311 3.63 -8.11 -4.14
N ASN A 312 3.35 -7.88 -2.86
CA ASN A 312 2.52 -8.77 -2.05
C ASN A 312 1.14 -8.14 -1.89
N LEU A 313 0.12 -8.88 -2.32
CA LEU A 313 -1.30 -8.56 -2.10
C LEU A 313 -1.84 -9.62 -1.13
N ASP A 314 -1.91 -9.27 0.16
CA ASP A 314 -2.17 -10.19 1.28
C ASP A 314 -1.38 -11.53 1.17
N GLU A 315 -2.02 -12.64 0.78
CA GLU A 315 -1.39 -13.98 0.70
C GLU A 315 -0.66 -14.27 -0.63
N THR A 316 -0.68 -13.33 -1.60
CA THR A 316 -0.12 -13.56 -2.94
C THR A 316 1.06 -12.65 -3.25
N THR A 317 2.23 -13.25 -3.46
CA THR A 317 3.45 -12.56 -3.94
C THR A 317 3.55 -12.64 -5.46
N ARG A 318 3.84 -11.50 -6.11
CA ARG A 318 4.04 -11.38 -7.55
C ARG A 318 5.36 -10.68 -7.84
N HIS A 319 6.11 -11.22 -8.80
CA HIS A 319 7.32 -10.59 -9.34
C HIS A 319 6.98 -9.92 -10.66
N ILE A 320 7.21 -8.61 -10.77
CA ILE A 320 6.76 -7.77 -11.87
C ILE A 320 7.97 -7.13 -12.52
N PRO A 321 8.46 -7.67 -13.66
CA PRO A 321 9.57 -7.06 -14.37
C PRO A 321 9.15 -5.71 -14.96
N THR A 322 10.07 -4.76 -14.92
CA THR A 322 9.97 -3.39 -15.46
C THR A 322 11.30 -3.09 -16.12
N SER A 323 11.31 -2.60 -17.36
CA SER A 323 12.56 -2.38 -18.10
C SER A 323 12.61 -0.98 -18.70
N LEU A 324 13.82 -0.41 -18.74
CA LEU A 324 14.15 0.80 -19.48
C LEU A 324 13.88 0.58 -20.96
N PHE A 325 13.14 1.51 -21.54
CA PHE A 325 12.69 1.41 -22.92
C PHE A 325 13.79 1.80 -23.92
N LEU A 326 14.66 2.76 -23.57
CA LEU A 326 15.75 3.26 -24.41
C LEU A 326 16.95 3.69 -23.54
N PRO A 327 17.92 2.80 -23.28
CA PRO A 327 19.11 3.10 -22.47
C PRO A 327 19.94 4.28 -23.01
N GLU A 328 19.86 4.52 -24.32
CA GLU A 328 20.67 5.50 -25.05
C GLU A 328 20.33 6.98 -24.76
N PHE A 329 19.19 7.25 -24.13
CA PHE A 329 18.69 8.61 -23.86
C PHE A 329 18.48 8.93 -22.37
N GLY A 330 18.78 7.99 -21.47
CA GLY A 330 18.71 8.22 -20.01
C GLY A 330 17.30 8.49 -19.47
N GLU A 331 16.24 8.05 -20.17
CA GLU A 331 14.86 8.14 -19.65
C GLU A 331 14.61 7.02 -18.63
N PRO A 332 13.98 7.30 -17.47
CA PRO A 332 13.66 6.30 -16.45
C PRO A 332 12.62 5.29 -16.96
N ALA A 333 12.59 4.09 -16.38
CA ALA A 333 11.58 3.09 -16.72
C ALA A 333 10.22 3.64 -16.27
N PRO A 334 9.16 3.55 -17.10
CA PRO A 334 7.88 4.17 -16.79
C PRO A 334 7.25 3.53 -15.53
N PRO A 335 6.32 4.24 -14.86
CA PRO A 335 5.50 3.66 -13.80
C PRO A 335 4.78 2.39 -14.28
N THR A 336 4.71 1.37 -13.41
CA THR A 336 4.11 0.06 -13.72
C THR A 336 2.80 -0.10 -12.96
N ASP A 337 1.69 -0.30 -13.66
CA ASP A 337 0.37 -0.51 -13.05
C ASP A 337 0.14 -2.00 -12.78
N VAL A 338 -0.26 -2.33 -11.55
CA VAL A 338 -0.51 -3.71 -11.08
C VAL A 338 -1.97 -3.85 -10.64
N PRO A 339 -2.77 -4.69 -11.30
CA PRO A 339 -4.17 -4.85 -10.93
C PRO A 339 -4.34 -5.57 -9.58
N ILE A 340 -5.25 -5.05 -8.76
CA ILE A 340 -5.68 -5.67 -7.50
C ILE A 340 -6.95 -6.49 -7.80
N PRO A 341 -6.84 -7.84 -7.90
CA PRO A 341 -7.89 -8.67 -8.50
C PRO A 341 -9.11 -8.86 -7.60
N ALA A 342 -8.96 -8.67 -6.28
CA ALA A 342 -10.01 -8.82 -5.27
C ALA A 342 -9.72 -7.84 -4.11
N PRO A 343 -10.72 -7.54 -3.25
CA PRO A 343 -10.51 -6.72 -2.06
C PRO A 343 -9.40 -7.32 -1.19
N VAL A 344 -8.33 -6.56 -1.00
CA VAL A 344 -7.22 -6.86 -0.08
C VAL A 344 -7.10 -5.72 0.92
N ARG A 345 -6.56 -5.97 2.11
CA ARG A 345 -6.41 -4.90 3.10
C ARG A 345 -5.13 -4.13 2.93
N THR A 346 -4.04 -4.79 2.54
CA THR A 346 -2.76 -4.12 2.32
C THR A 346 -2.08 -4.61 1.05
N ALA A 347 -1.30 -3.72 0.44
CA ALA A 347 -0.37 -4.05 -0.62
C ALA A 347 1.03 -3.66 -0.16
N SER A 348 1.99 -4.59 -0.16
CA SER A 348 3.39 -4.27 0.08
C SER A 348 4.20 -4.40 -1.19
N VAL A 349 5.11 -3.45 -1.40
CA VAL A 349 5.91 -3.34 -2.61
C VAL A 349 7.37 -3.16 -2.23
N ALA A 350 8.23 -3.94 -2.85
CA ALA A 350 9.68 -3.79 -2.76
C ALA A 350 10.30 -3.94 -4.16
N MET A 351 11.46 -3.33 -4.39
CA MET A 351 12.26 -3.66 -5.56
C MET A 351 13.12 -4.88 -5.24
N ALA A 352 13.21 -5.84 -6.16
CA ALA A 352 14.01 -7.05 -5.98
C ALA A 352 15.48 -6.68 -5.71
N GLY A 353 16.08 -7.29 -4.69
CA GLY A 353 17.40 -6.90 -4.16
C GLY A 353 17.37 -5.70 -3.20
N ARG A 354 16.34 -4.86 -3.25
CA ARG A 354 16.08 -3.71 -2.35
C ARG A 354 14.78 -3.87 -1.54
N GLU A 355 14.52 -5.10 -1.08
CA GLU A 355 13.44 -5.46 -0.14
C GLU A 355 13.50 -4.75 1.22
N ASP A 356 14.61 -4.07 1.52
CA ASP A 356 14.85 -3.22 2.71
C ASP A 356 14.05 -1.91 2.61
N LEU A 357 13.60 -1.56 1.41
CA LEU A 357 12.77 -0.39 1.15
C LEU A 357 11.32 -0.82 0.83
N THR A 358 10.79 -1.78 1.60
CA THR A 358 9.41 -2.24 1.43
C THR A 358 8.44 -1.12 1.83
N THR A 359 7.57 -0.74 0.90
CA THR A 359 6.49 0.21 1.16
C THR A 359 5.17 -0.53 1.25
N THR A 360 4.48 -0.41 2.39
CA THR A 360 3.16 -1.01 2.61
C THR A 360 2.07 0.05 2.54
N LEU A 361 1.04 -0.21 1.74
CA LEU A 361 -0.09 0.67 1.52
C LEU A 361 -1.39 0.01 2.01
N PRO A 362 -2.23 0.71 2.78
CA PRO A 362 -3.58 0.26 3.04
C PRO A 362 -4.41 0.34 1.75
N VAL A 363 -5.18 -0.70 1.47
CA VAL A 363 -6.04 -0.81 0.28
C VAL A 363 -7.50 -0.71 0.69
N VAL A 364 -8.03 -1.69 1.41
CA VAL A 364 -9.37 -1.64 2.01
C VAL A 364 -9.26 -1.64 3.54
N ASP A 365 -9.91 -0.70 4.21
CA ASP A 365 -10.05 -0.70 5.68
C ASP A 365 -11.43 -1.26 6.06
N ASP A 366 -11.47 -2.22 6.99
CA ASP A 366 -12.73 -2.81 7.44
C ASP A 366 -13.60 -1.81 8.21
N ALA A 367 -12.97 -0.81 8.87
CA ALA A 367 -13.69 0.22 9.60
C ALA A 367 -14.24 1.32 8.67
N ASP A 368 -13.68 1.48 7.47
CA ASP A 368 -14.08 2.45 6.46
C ASP A 368 -13.83 1.87 5.05
N PRO A 369 -14.72 0.97 4.58
CA PRO A 369 -14.50 0.24 3.32
C PRO A 369 -14.75 1.10 2.07
N LEU A 370 -15.15 2.37 2.23
CA LEU A 370 -15.42 3.28 1.12
C LEU A 370 -14.13 3.90 0.59
N LEU A 371 -13.72 3.45 -0.60
CA LEU A 371 -12.66 4.09 -1.36
C LEU A 371 -13.27 5.11 -2.32
N ALA A 372 -12.68 6.30 -2.38
CA ALA A 372 -13.12 7.36 -3.26
C ALA A 372 -11.96 7.82 -4.14
N PHE A 373 -12.20 7.99 -5.43
CA PHE A 373 -11.22 8.45 -6.40
C PHE A 373 -11.75 9.68 -7.11
N ALA A 374 -10.89 10.67 -7.32
CA ALA A 374 -11.23 11.79 -8.18
C ALA A 374 -11.47 11.30 -9.62
N GLU A 375 -12.05 12.16 -10.46
CA GLU A 375 -12.37 11.86 -11.86
C GLU A 375 -11.15 11.39 -12.69
N ASP A 376 -9.95 11.82 -12.31
CA ASP A 376 -8.67 11.40 -12.91
C ASP A 376 -8.16 10.02 -12.43
N GLY A 377 -8.92 9.35 -11.57
CA GLY A 377 -8.60 8.03 -11.02
C GLY A 377 -7.64 8.07 -9.81
N LEU A 378 -7.28 9.24 -9.29
CA LEU A 378 -6.42 9.35 -8.11
C LEU A 378 -7.21 9.17 -6.80
N LEU A 379 -6.63 8.44 -5.85
CA LEU A 379 -7.25 8.19 -4.55
C LEU A 379 -7.44 9.50 -3.75
N VAL A 380 -8.67 9.73 -3.28
CA VAL A 380 -8.98 10.72 -2.26
C VAL A 380 -8.73 10.08 -0.90
N GLN A 381 -7.66 10.50 -0.22
CA GLN A 381 -7.15 9.87 0.99
C GLN A 381 -8.25 9.59 2.03
N PRO A 382 -8.23 8.41 2.68
CA PRO A 382 -9.19 8.06 3.73
C PRO A 382 -9.25 9.11 4.84
N GLY A 383 -10.43 9.30 5.44
CA GLY A 383 -10.63 10.29 6.50
C GLY A 383 -10.69 11.76 6.06
N LEU A 384 -10.31 12.10 4.82
CA LEU A 384 -10.48 13.44 4.28
C LEU A 384 -11.87 13.64 3.66
N PRO A 385 -12.40 14.89 3.63
CA PRO A 385 -13.64 15.22 2.94
C PRO A 385 -13.57 14.90 1.44
N LEU A 386 -14.69 14.44 0.87
CA LEU A 386 -14.82 14.22 -0.56
C LEU A 386 -14.96 15.57 -1.31
N PRO A 387 -14.39 15.70 -2.51
CA PRO A 387 -14.55 16.92 -3.30
C PRO A 387 -15.99 17.01 -3.83
N GLY A 388 -16.59 18.21 -3.81
CA GLY A 388 -17.92 18.47 -4.40
C GLY A 388 -17.84 18.55 -5.93
N ARG A 389 -17.58 17.42 -6.58
CA ARG A 389 -17.48 17.23 -8.05
C ARG A 389 -17.65 15.72 -8.37
N PRO A 390 -17.76 15.33 -9.65
CA PRO A 390 -17.76 13.92 -10.04
C PRO A 390 -16.63 13.12 -9.37
N THR A 391 -17.00 12.09 -8.62
CA THR A 391 -16.09 11.28 -7.81
C THR A 391 -16.49 9.80 -7.95
N TRP A 392 -15.51 8.95 -8.23
CA TRP A 392 -15.69 7.50 -8.23
C TRP A 392 -15.76 6.98 -6.80
N LEU A 393 -16.78 6.21 -6.48
CA LEU A 393 -16.98 5.55 -5.19
C LEU A 393 -16.91 4.04 -5.40
N LEU A 394 -15.99 3.39 -4.70
CA LEU A 394 -15.78 1.95 -4.66
C LEU A 394 -16.10 1.43 -3.25
N PHE A 395 -17.10 0.56 -3.14
CA PHE A 395 -17.58 0.06 -1.84
C PHE A 395 -18.23 -1.32 -1.95
N ALA A 396 -18.31 -2.04 -0.84
CA ALA A 396 -19.02 -3.31 -0.73
C ALA A 396 -20.54 -3.08 -0.73
N GLY A 397 -21.26 -3.78 -1.60
CA GLY A 397 -22.72 -3.75 -1.72
C GLY A 397 -23.21 -3.49 -3.14
N VAL A 398 -24.45 -3.02 -3.22
CA VAL A 398 -25.11 -2.53 -4.44
C VAL A 398 -25.22 -1.00 -4.41
N PRO A 399 -25.43 -0.31 -5.54
CA PRO A 399 -25.55 1.16 -5.56
C PRO A 399 -26.49 1.75 -4.50
N ASP A 400 -27.58 1.06 -4.17
CA ASP A 400 -28.57 1.49 -3.17
C ASP A 400 -28.05 1.47 -1.71
N ASP A 401 -26.92 0.79 -1.45
CA ASP A 401 -26.30 0.74 -0.10
C ASP A 401 -25.54 2.04 0.25
N VAL A 402 -25.31 2.92 -0.73
CA VAL A 402 -24.71 4.24 -0.50
C VAL A 402 -25.78 5.20 -0.01
N ARG A 403 -25.59 5.69 1.22
CA ARG A 403 -26.42 6.74 1.80
C ARG A 403 -25.80 8.09 1.50
N ILE A 404 -26.52 8.86 0.70
CA ILE A 404 -26.12 10.21 0.33
C ILE A 404 -27.10 11.20 0.93
N VAL A 405 -26.56 12.18 1.65
CA VAL A 405 -27.35 13.32 2.14
C VAL A 405 -27.19 14.45 1.12
N GLY A 406 -28.21 14.63 0.27
CA GLY A 406 -28.19 15.60 -0.83
C GLY A 406 -28.73 14.99 -2.14
N ASN A 407 -28.58 15.72 -3.24
CA ASN A 407 -28.88 15.19 -4.58
C ASN A 407 -27.58 14.77 -5.26
N ALA A 408 -27.51 13.52 -5.70
CA ALA A 408 -26.29 12.90 -6.18
C ALA A 408 -26.59 11.97 -7.36
N PRO A 409 -26.72 12.51 -8.58
CA PRO A 409 -26.95 11.67 -9.74
C PRO A 409 -25.74 10.75 -9.95
N VAL A 410 -26.02 9.46 -10.12
CA VAL A 410 -25.03 8.49 -10.61
C VAL A 410 -24.83 8.77 -12.09
N LEU A 411 -23.63 9.25 -12.45
CA LEU A 411 -23.25 9.61 -13.81
C LEU A 411 -22.86 8.37 -14.62
N SER A 412 -22.19 7.42 -13.96
CA SER A 412 -21.74 6.16 -14.57
C SER A 412 -21.62 5.08 -13.51
N GLU A 413 -21.71 3.82 -13.93
CA GLU A 413 -21.29 2.69 -13.12
C GLU A 413 -20.35 1.83 -13.95
N SER A 414 -19.24 1.45 -13.34
CA SER A 414 -18.16 0.73 -13.98
C SER A 414 -18.07 -0.70 -13.47
N PRO A 415 -17.79 -1.68 -14.36
CA PRO A 415 -17.59 -3.05 -13.95
C PRO A 415 -16.29 -3.16 -13.14
N LEU A 416 -16.34 -3.95 -12.07
CA LEU A 416 -15.15 -4.35 -11.33
C LEU A 416 -14.70 -5.75 -11.76
N PRO A 417 -13.41 -6.09 -11.62
CA PRO A 417 -12.94 -7.46 -11.76
C PRO A 417 -13.78 -8.36 -10.84
N PRO A 418 -14.26 -9.54 -11.26
CA PRO A 418 -15.20 -10.30 -10.44
C PRO A 418 -14.63 -10.82 -9.12
N GLY A 419 -13.34 -10.68 -8.82
CA GLY A 419 -12.81 -10.92 -7.47
C GLY A 419 -13.33 -9.90 -6.45
N TRP A 420 -13.84 -8.78 -6.94
CA TRP A 420 -14.64 -7.78 -6.25
C TRP A 420 -16.15 -8.11 -6.28
N ALA A 421 -16.52 -9.38 -6.40
CA ALA A 421 -17.91 -9.79 -6.30
C ALA A 421 -18.53 -9.30 -4.98
N GLY A 422 -19.69 -8.65 -5.07
CA GLY A 422 -20.33 -7.98 -3.94
C GLY A 422 -19.80 -6.57 -3.67
N TRP A 423 -19.02 -5.98 -4.58
CA TRP A 423 -18.65 -4.57 -4.57
C TRP A 423 -19.20 -3.86 -5.80
N CYS A 424 -19.30 -2.54 -5.70
CA CYS A 424 -19.77 -1.65 -6.75
C CYS A 424 -18.81 -0.48 -6.95
N LEU A 425 -18.69 -0.02 -8.20
CA LEU A 425 -17.93 1.16 -8.59
C LEU A 425 -18.82 2.12 -9.36
N VAL A 426 -19.16 3.26 -8.76
CA VAL A 426 -20.04 4.28 -9.37
C VAL A 426 -19.35 5.63 -9.43
N LEU A 427 -19.52 6.35 -10.53
CA LEU A 427 -19.20 7.76 -10.65
C LEU A 427 -20.42 8.57 -10.21
N VAL A 428 -20.28 9.34 -9.14
CA VAL A 428 -21.37 10.13 -8.57
C VAL A 428 -21.00 11.60 -8.61
N ASP A 429 -21.96 12.45 -9.05
CA ASP A 429 -21.79 13.89 -8.91
C ASP A 429 -22.07 14.33 -7.48
N LEU A 430 -21.03 14.82 -6.79
CA LEU A 430 -21.10 15.25 -5.39
C LEU A 430 -21.29 16.77 -5.22
N ASP A 431 -21.57 17.53 -6.30
CA ASP A 431 -21.70 19.00 -6.23
C ASP A 431 -22.77 19.48 -5.23
N SER A 432 -23.89 18.76 -5.13
CA SER A 432 -25.03 19.09 -4.24
C SER A 432 -25.18 18.12 -3.05
N VAL A 433 -24.07 17.55 -2.60
CA VAL A 433 -24.02 16.55 -1.52
C VAL A 433 -23.34 17.12 -0.28
N SER A 434 -23.84 16.79 0.91
CA SER A 434 -23.20 17.14 2.19
C SER A 434 -22.41 16.00 2.81
N SER A 435 -22.84 14.75 2.61
CA SER A 435 -22.12 13.58 3.13
C SER A 435 -22.48 12.29 2.38
N VAL A 436 -21.52 11.37 2.37
CA VAL A 436 -21.63 10.03 1.79
C VAL A 436 -21.25 9.00 2.86
N ALA A 437 -22.05 7.94 3.00
CA ALA A 437 -21.78 6.80 3.87
C ALA A 437 -22.20 5.50 3.19
N VAL A 438 -21.65 4.36 3.63
CA VAL A 438 -22.03 3.03 3.11
C VAL A 438 -22.59 2.19 4.26
N GLY A 439 -23.82 1.69 4.11
CA GLY A 439 -24.49 0.88 5.13
C GLY A 439 -24.94 1.63 6.40
N ASP A 440 -25.45 0.89 7.40
CA ASP A 440 -25.99 1.43 8.67
C ASP A 440 -24.91 1.85 9.68
N ALA A 441 -23.75 1.19 9.66
CA ALA A 441 -22.66 1.40 10.60
C ALA A 441 -21.40 2.03 9.98
N GLY A 442 -21.43 2.35 8.67
CA GLY A 442 -20.29 2.91 7.97
C GLY A 442 -19.98 4.34 8.40
N ARG A 443 -18.69 4.69 8.40
CA ARG A 443 -18.24 6.04 8.72
C ARG A 443 -18.71 7.02 7.64
N SER A 444 -19.45 8.05 8.04
CA SER A 444 -19.89 9.09 7.12
C SER A 444 -18.73 10.00 6.74
N ARG A 445 -18.40 10.10 5.45
CA ARG A 445 -17.48 11.08 4.89
C ARG A 445 -18.24 12.34 4.52
N SER A 446 -17.78 13.50 5.00
CA SER A 446 -18.35 14.78 4.57
C SER A 446 -17.92 15.08 3.13
N VAL A 447 -18.79 15.74 2.39
CA VAL A 447 -18.45 16.36 1.11
C VAL A 447 -18.16 17.84 1.37
N ARG A 448 -17.21 18.42 0.63
CA ARG A 448 -16.86 19.85 0.72
C ARG A 448 -18.12 20.71 0.60
N SER A 449 -18.54 21.28 1.72
CA SER A 449 -19.80 22.04 1.84
C SER A 449 -19.75 23.45 1.27
N LYS A 450 -18.58 23.95 0.90
CA LYS A 450 -18.43 25.31 0.39
C LYS A 450 -17.67 25.34 -0.93
N ALA A 451 -18.09 26.25 -1.82
CA ALA A 451 -17.52 26.41 -3.15
C ALA A 451 -15.98 26.61 -3.11
N ALA A 452 -15.25 25.79 -3.87
CA ALA A 452 -13.80 25.84 -3.97
C ALA A 452 -13.39 26.17 -5.40
N ALA A 453 -12.16 26.63 -5.59
CA ALA A 453 -11.63 26.84 -6.94
C ALA A 453 -11.59 25.52 -7.72
N ARG A 454 -11.80 25.60 -9.04
CA ARG A 454 -11.76 24.45 -9.96
C ARG A 454 -10.82 24.74 -11.12
N VAL A 455 -10.08 23.72 -11.53
CA VAL A 455 -9.31 23.70 -12.78
C VAL A 455 -10.06 22.75 -13.71
N VAL A 456 -10.76 23.30 -14.70
CA VAL A 456 -11.64 22.56 -15.62
C VAL A 456 -10.90 22.36 -16.93
N ALA A 457 -10.83 21.11 -17.41
CA ALA A 457 -10.25 20.75 -18.69
C ALA A 457 -11.35 20.14 -19.57
N ASP A 458 -11.22 20.25 -20.89
CA ASP A 458 -12.08 19.55 -21.85
C ASP A 458 -11.90 18.03 -21.76
N ASP A 459 -12.65 17.28 -22.58
CA ASP A 459 -12.48 15.82 -22.65
C ASP A 459 -11.05 15.44 -23.05
N PRO A 460 -10.44 14.44 -22.39
CA PRO A 460 -9.12 13.96 -22.77
C PRO A 460 -9.14 13.28 -24.14
N VAL A 461 -8.01 13.34 -24.85
CA VAL A 461 -7.88 12.72 -26.18
C VAL A 461 -7.96 11.20 -26.03
N HIS A 462 -8.99 10.60 -26.63
CA HIS A 462 -9.28 9.18 -26.50
C HIS A 462 -8.12 8.30 -27.01
N GLY A 463 -7.77 7.28 -26.23
CA GLY A 463 -6.67 6.37 -26.57
C GLY A 463 -5.27 6.98 -26.43
N VAL A 464 -5.12 8.16 -25.80
CA VAL A 464 -3.81 8.80 -25.58
C VAL A 464 -3.57 9.07 -24.10
N ARG A 465 -2.41 8.65 -23.60
CA ARG A 465 -1.94 8.94 -22.24
C ARG A 465 -0.51 9.49 -22.26
N SER A 466 -0.08 10.20 -21.22
CA SER A 466 1.33 10.55 -21.04
C SER A 466 2.17 9.30 -20.75
N ALA A 467 3.51 9.42 -20.77
CA ALA A 467 4.40 8.36 -20.29
C ALA A 467 4.12 7.94 -18.84
N THR A 468 3.62 8.85 -18.00
CA THR A 468 3.17 8.63 -16.62
C THR A 468 1.70 8.19 -16.51
N ARG A 469 1.09 7.75 -17.62
CA ARG A 469 -0.29 7.26 -17.72
C ARG A 469 -1.39 8.28 -17.36
N LEU A 470 -1.07 9.58 -17.35
CA LEU A 470 -2.07 10.63 -17.14
C LEU A 470 -2.85 10.95 -18.43
N PRO A 471 -4.11 11.41 -18.34
CA PRO A 471 -4.86 11.89 -19.49
C PRO A 471 -4.15 13.06 -20.20
N VAL A 472 -4.27 13.13 -21.52
CA VAL A 472 -3.68 14.19 -22.35
C VAL A 472 -4.81 15.04 -22.93
N PHE A 473 -4.70 16.36 -22.78
CA PHE A 473 -5.73 17.31 -23.20
C PHE A 473 -5.28 18.09 -24.45
N ALA A 474 -6.20 18.26 -25.39
CA ALA A 474 -5.98 19.02 -26.63
C ALA A 474 -6.06 20.54 -26.43
N ALA A 475 -6.67 21.00 -25.33
CA ALA A 475 -6.84 22.40 -24.98
C ALA A 475 -6.30 22.70 -23.58
N ARG A 476 -6.04 23.98 -23.31
CA ARG A 476 -5.61 24.44 -21.99
C ARG A 476 -6.81 24.46 -21.05
N PRO A 477 -6.62 24.10 -19.77
CA PRO A 477 -7.70 24.17 -18.80
C PRO A 477 -8.02 25.63 -18.45
N THR A 478 -9.22 25.82 -17.90
CA THR A 478 -9.72 27.09 -17.37
C THR A 478 -9.82 27.05 -15.85
N VAL A 479 -9.53 28.17 -15.20
CA VAL A 479 -9.59 28.33 -13.75
C VAL A 479 -10.89 29.04 -13.36
N HIS A 480 -11.74 28.34 -12.63
CA HIS A 480 -12.99 28.87 -12.08
C HIS A 480 -12.83 29.17 -10.59
N LEU A 481 -13.01 30.43 -10.21
CA LEU A 481 -13.05 30.87 -8.81
C LEU A 481 -14.51 30.99 -8.33
N PRO A 482 -14.81 30.67 -7.05
CA PRO A 482 -16.15 30.82 -6.51
C PRO A 482 -16.63 32.28 -6.48
N GLU A 483 -17.79 32.56 -7.08
CA GLU A 483 -18.35 33.92 -7.14
C GLU A 483 -18.54 34.56 -5.76
N GLN A 484 -18.95 33.77 -4.75
CA GLN A 484 -19.16 34.26 -3.38
C GLN A 484 -17.86 34.67 -2.67
N LEU A 485 -16.70 34.28 -3.22
CA LEU A 485 -15.36 34.61 -2.73
C LEU A 485 -14.59 35.46 -3.74
N GLY A 486 -15.27 36.19 -4.62
CA GLY A 486 -14.62 37.06 -5.62
C GLY A 486 -13.75 38.16 -5.01
N ASP A 487 -14.11 38.64 -3.82
CA ASP A 487 -13.34 39.66 -3.07
C ASP A 487 -12.23 39.05 -2.18
N ALA A 488 -12.02 37.73 -2.21
CA ALA A 488 -10.96 37.09 -1.44
C ALA A 488 -9.60 37.21 -2.16
N ASP A 489 -8.52 37.07 -1.39
CA ASP A 489 -7.17 37.02 -1.94
C ASP A 489 -6.93 35.65 -2.57
N TRP A 490 -6.80 35.61 -3.90
CA TRP A 490 -6.51 34.42 -4.67
C TRP A 490 -5.17 34.54 -5.38
N THR A 491 -4.46 33.43 -5.48
CA THR A 491 -3.22 33.28 -6.23
C THR A 491 -3.35 32.05 -7.11
N VAL A 492 -3.08 32.20 -8.40
CA VAL A 492 -2.95 31.09 -9.36
C VAL A 492 -1.50 31.02 -9.80
N THR A 493 -0.85 29.89 -9.54
CA THR A 493 0.53 29.63 -9.92
C THR A 493 0.55 28.50 -10.93
N LEU A 494 1.20 28.75 -12.06
CA LEU A 494 1.46 27.75 -13.08
C LEU A 494 2.88 27.22 -12.91
N LEU A 495 2.98 25.93 -12.64
CA LEU A 495 4.24 25.23 -12.39
C LEU A 495 4.55 24.30 -13.56
N ASP A 496 5.83 24.12 -13.88
CA ASP A 496 6.27 23.14 -14.87
C ASP A 496 6.27 21.70 -14.34
N ALA A 497 6.88 20.79 -15.12
CA ALA A 497 7.01 19.38 -14.78
C ALA A 497 8.11 19.07 -13.73
N VAL A 498 8.82 20.08 -13.22
CA VAL A 498 9.85 19.98 -12.18
C VAL A 498 9.41 20.71 -10.91
N GLY A 499 8.34 21.50 -10.98
CA GLY A 499 7.81 22.31 -9.88
C GLY A 499 8.33 23.75 -9.88
N GLU A 500 9.01 24.18 -10.94
CA GLU A 500 9.44 25.57 -11.11
C GLU A 500 8.25 26.45 -11.53
N VAL A 501 8.21 27.66 -11.00
CA VAL A 501 7.14 28.64 -11.30
C VAL A 501 7.36 29.22 -12.69
N LEU A 502 6.42 28.99 -13.60
CA LEU A 502 6.43 29.53 -14.96
C LEU A 502 5.73 30.89 -15.04
N SER A 503 4.58 31.02 -14.37
CA SER A 503 3.79 32.24 -14.32
C SER A 503 2.91 32.24 -13.07
N GLN A 504 2.50 33.42 -12.62
CA GLN A 504 1.69 33.61 -11.43
C GLN A 504 0.74 34.79 -11.62
N TRP A 505 -0.48 34.65 -11.09
CA TRP A 505 -1.51 35.67 -11.09
C TRP A 505 -2.05 35.86 -9.67
N HIS A 506 -2.31 37.11 -9.28
CA HIS A 506 -2.97 37.46 -8.03
C HIS A 506 -4.28 38.20 -8.29
N SER A 507 -5.30 37.98 -7.45
CA SER A 507 -6.58 38.68 -7.57
C SER A 507 -6.44 40.20 -7.44
N ALA A 508 -5.43 40.68 -6.71
CA ALA A 508 -5.10 42.11 -6.58
C ALA A 508 -4.64 42.77 -7.89
N ASP A 509 -4.09 42.00 -8.84
CA ASP A 509 -3.59 42.50 -10.12
C ASP A 509 -4.71 42.75 -11.14
N GLY A 510 -5.91 42.20 -10.88
CA GLY A 510 -7.05 42.22 -11.80
C GLY A 510 -6.88 41.28 -13.00
N GLY A 511 -7.84 41.29 -13.93
CA GLY A 511 -7.83 40.42 -15.11
C GLY A 511 -8.38 39.00 -14.86
N SER A 512 -8.25 38.12 -15.87
CA SER A 512 -8.68 36.73 -15.76
C SER A 512 -7.60 35.87 -15.11
N PRO A 513 -7.95 34.94 -14.19
CA PRO A 513 -7.01 33.95 -13.65
C PRO A 513 -6.30 33.11 -14.73
N ASP A 514 -6.91 32.95 -15.90
CA ASP A 514 -6.34 32.22 -17.05
C ASP A 514 -5.19 32.97 -17.74
N SER A 515 -4.88 34.21 -17.32
CA SER A 515 -3.75 34.96 -17.87
C SER A 515 -2.40 34.29 -17.62
N VAL A 516 -2.30 33.39 -16.63
CA VAL A 516 -1.08 32.59 -16.37
C VAL A 516 -0.62 31.77 -17.59
N TRP A 517 -1.52 31.49 -18.54
CA TRP A 517 -1.20 30.80 -19.78
C TRP A 517 -0.68 31.71 -20.89
N GLN A 518 -0.78 33.04 -20.75
CA GLN A 518 -0.40 33.99 -21.80
C GLN A 518 1.13 34.11 -21.96
N ASP A 519 1.86 33.88 -20.87
CA ASP A 519 3.33 33.93 -20.85
C ASP A 519 3.97 32.72 -21.53
N LEU A 520 3.18 31.67 -21.80
CA LEU A 520 3.65 30.44 -22.42
C LEU A 520 3.68 30.51 -23.96
N PRO A 521 4.75 30.02 -24.61
CA PRO A 521 4.80 29.86 -26.05
C PRO A 521 3.63 29.02 -26.58
N ARG A 522 3.04 29.45 -27.71
CA ARG A 522 2.02 28.67 -28.46
C ARG A 522 2.63 28.03 -29.71
N PRO A 523 2.28 26.79 -30.07
CA PRO A 523 1.40 25.85 -29.36
C PRO A 523 2.03 25.33 -28.07
N THR A 524 1.22 25.08 -27.03
CA THR A 524 1.70 24.58 -25.74
C THR A 524 1.82 23.06 -25.74
N VAL A 525 3.01 22.57 -25.39
CA VAL A 525 3.31 21.14 -25.22
C VAL A 525 4.04 20.98 -23.89
N GLY A 526 3.47 20.22 -22.96
CA GLY A 526 4.10 20.00 -21.66
C GLY A 526 3.18 19.37 -20.62
N THR A 527 3.74 19.10 -19.46
CA THR A 527 3.00 18.74 -18.25
C THR A 527 3.06 19.93 -17.31
N PHE A 528 1.91 20.37 -16.83
CA PHE A 528 1.79 21.57 -16.01
C PHE A 528 1.00 21.26 -14.75
N THR A 529 1.39 21.89 -13.65
CA THR A 529 0.63 21.87 -12.40
C THR A 529 0.02 23.25 -12.19
N VAL A 530 -1.31 23.32 -12.23
CA VAL A 530 -2.06 24.54 -11.92
C VAL A 530 -2.39 24.50 -10.43
N ARG A 531 -1.78 25.39 -9.65
CA ARG A 531 -2.00 25.52 -8.21
C ARG A 531 -2.81 26.79 -7.94
N VAL A 532 -3.99 26.65 -7.37
CA VAL A 532 -4.88 27.75 -7.00
C VAL A 532 -4.97 27.81 -5.48
N ARG A 533 -4.54 28.93 -4.89
CA ARG A 533 -4.59 29.18 -3.45
C ARG A 533 -5.49 30.37 -3.14
N GLY A 534 -6.27 30.26 -2.09
CA GLY A 534 -7.11 31.32 -1.58
C GLY A 534 -7.39 31.12 -0.09
N PRO A 535 -8.61 31.40 0.39
CA PRO A 535 -9.01 31.06 1.75
C PRO A 535 -8.75 29.58 2.08
N TRP A 536 -8.38 29.29 3.32
CA TRP A 536 -7.96 27.94 3.72
C TRP A 536 -8.97 26.87 3.34
N GLY A 537 -8.49 25.78 2.74
CA GLY A 537 -9.32 24.65 2.29
C GLY A 537 -10.19 24.95 1.05
N ARG A 538 -10.03 26.10 0.38
CA ARG A 538 -10.75 26.45 -0.86
C ARG A 538 -9.90 26.39 -2.13
N GLY A 539 -8.60 26.15 -1.97
CA GLY A 539 -7.69 25.97 -3.08
C GLY A 539 -7.88 24.63 -3.80
N THR A 540 -7.20 24.50 -4.93
CA THR A 540 -7.08 23.25 -5.69
C THR A 540 -5.73 23.20 -6.38
N THR A 541 -5.19 21.99 -6.51
CA THR A 541 -4.01 21.73 -7.33
C THR A 541 -4.39 20.66 -8.34
N ARG A 542 -4.09 20.87 -9.63
CA ARG A 542 -4.32 19.88 -10.69
C ARG A 542 -3.13 19.81 -11.61
N THR A 543 -2.59 18.62 -11.80
CA THR A 543 -1.54 18.33 -12.78
C THR A 543 -2.16 17.74 -14.03
N LEU A 544 -1.76 18.22 -15.20
CA LEU A 544 -2.29 17.75 -16.49
C LEU A 544 -1.25 17.90 -17.61
N THR A 545 -1.34 17.01 -18.61
CA THR A 545 -0.52 17.10 -19.82
C THR A 545 -1.32 17.76 -20.94
N VAL A 546 -0.80 18.84 -21.49
CA VAL A 546 -1.42 19.58 -22.61
C VAL A 546 -0.57 19.40 -23.85
N VAL A 547 -1.22 19.02 -24.95
CA VAL A 547 -0.65 19.04 -26.29
C VAL A 547 -1.65 19.74 -27.19
N GLU A 548 -1.41 21.03 -27.44
CA GLU A 548 -2.40 21.90 -28.08
C GLU A 548 -2.79 21.40 -29.47
N GLY A 549 -4.10 21.19 -29.69
CA GLY A 549 -4.68 20.69 -30.94
C GLY A 549 -4.41 19.22 -31.25
N LEU A 550 -4.03 18.40 -30.25
CA LEU A 550 -3.82 16.97 -30.42
C LEU A 550 -5.13 16.25 -30.80
N ASP A 551 -5.07 15.41 -31.82
CA ASP A 551 -6.16 14.54 -32.26
C ASP A 551 -5.58 13.20 -32.75
N VAL A 552 -6.30 12.10 -32.51
CA VAL A 552 -5.88 10.76 -32.91
C VAL A 552 -7.04 9.99 -33.53
N SER A 553 -6.81 9.45 -34.72
CA SER A 553 -7.76 8.58 -35.41
C SER A 553 -7.19 7.18 -35.59
N PHE A 554 -8.05 6.16 -35.46
CA PHE A 554 -7.68 4.75 -35.54
C PHE A 554 -8.39 4.06 -36.70
N SER A 555 -7.68 3.18 -37.42
CA SER A 555 -8.22 2.33 -38.48
C SER A 555 -7.69 0.89 -38.33
N PRO A 556 -8.54 -0.12 -38.01
CA PRO A 556 -9.96 0.02 -37.70
C PRO A 556 -10.20 0.83 -36.42
N THR A 557 -11.42 1.34 -36.25
CA THR A 557 -11.80 2.14 -35.06
C THR A 557 -11.78 1.31 -33.78
N TRP A 558 -11.84 -0.02 -33.88
CA TRP A 558 -11.77 -0.97 -32.79
C TRP A 558 -11.14 -2.29 -33.25
N ARG A 559 -10.24 -2.87 -32.44
CA ARG A 559 -9.47 -4.07 -32.78
C ARG A 559 -10.08 -5.32 -32.14
N CYS A 560 -10.46 -6.28 -32.97
CA CYS A 560 -11.00 -7.58 -32.55
C CYS A 560 -9.90 -8.67 -32.51
N PHE A 561 -10.17 -9.81 -31.89
CA PHE A 561 -9.28 -10.97 -31.93
C PHE A 561 -9.24 -11.64 -33.31
N LYS A 562 -8.04 -12.09 -33.67
CA LYS A 562 -7.70 -12.99 -34.77
C LYS A 562 -6.89 -14.16 -34.20
N ALA A 563 -6.54 -15.12 -35.05
CA ALA A 563 -5.82 -16.34 -34.64
C ALA A 563 -4.48 -16.11 -33.90
N LYS A 564 -3.88 -14.92 -34.01
CA LYS A 564 -2.56 -14.58 -33.42
C LYS A 564 -2.61 -13.32 -32.55
N GLY A 565 -3.76 -12.97 -31.96
CA GLY A 565 -3.95 -11.76 -31.15
C GLY A 565 -4.85 -10.74 -31.82
N LEU A 566 -4.62 -9.45 -31.61
CA LEU A 566 -5.48 -8.39 -32.14
C LEU A 566 -5.36 -8.25 -33.67
N GLU A 567 -6.39 -7.71 -34.31
CA GLU A 567 -6.30 -7.27 -35.70
C GLU A 567 -5.25 -6.16 -35.88
N HIS A 568 -4.61 -6.11 -37.05
CA HIS A 568 -3.69 -5.03 -37.41
C HIS A 568 -4.43 -3.69 -37.42
N ALA A 569 -3.77 -2.64 -36.92
CA ALA A 569 -4.35 -1.31 -36.91
C ALA A 569 -3.32 -0.24 -37.26
N THR A 570 -3.82 0.91 -37.68
CA THR A 570 -3.05 2.13 -37.89
C THR A 570 -3.65 3.25 -37.05
N ALA A 571 -2.80 4.05 -36.41
CA ALA A 571 -3.20 5.30 -35.77
C ALA A 571 -2.55 6.47 -36.50
N ARG A 572 -3.33 7.51 -36.75
CA ARG A 572 -2.83 8.78 -37.29
C ARG A 572 -2.97 9.86 -36.22
N VAL A 573 -1.84 10.44 -35.83
CA VAL A 573 -1.72 11.47 -34.80
C VAL A 573 -1.51 12.82 -35.47
N LEU A 574 -2.37 13.77 -35.12
CA LEU A 574 -2.33 15.16 -35.61
C LEU A 574 -2.21 16.11 -34.41
N ALA A 575 -1.61 17.28 -34.63
CA ALA A 575 -1.48 18.31 -33.61
C ALA A 575 -1.57 19.72 -34.24
N ALA A 576 -1.62 20.78 -33.42
CA ALA A 576 -1.59 22.15 -33.92
C ALA A 576 -0.31 22.47 -34.70
N ARG A 577 -0.39 23.42 -35.65
CA ARG A 577 0.78 23.89 -36.41
C ARG A 577 1.88 24.38 -35.48
N GLY A 578 3.10 23.85 -35.65
CA GLY A 578 4.25 24.15 -34.80
C GLY A 578 4.57 23.07 -33.78
N VAL A 579 3.68 22.08 -33.59
CA VAL A 579 3.99 20.84 -32.87
C VAL A 579 4.54 19.83 -33.87
N LEU A 580 5.74 19.31 -33.61
CA LEU A 580 6.31 18.19 -34.33
C LEU A 580 5.84 16.88 -33.69
N VAL A 581 5.34 15.96 -34.50
CA VAL A 581 4.85 14.64 -34.06
C VAL A 581 5.70 13.57 -34.74
N ALA A 582 6.27 12.64 -33.97
CA ALA A 582 7.14 11.60 -34.50
C ALA A 582 6.92 10.26 -33.75
N PRO A 583 6.45 9.20 -34.43
CA PRO A 583 5.88 9.19 -35.78
C PRO A 583 4.46 9.78 -35.85
N GLU A 584 4.07 10.34 -37.00
CA GLU A 584 2.68 10.80 -37.26
C GLU A 584 1.71 9.64 -37.55
N VAL A 585 2.23 8.54 -38.09
CA VAL A 585 1.48 7.32 -38.38
C VAL A 585 2.13 6.16 -37.65
N ILE A 586 1.32 5.44 -36.89
CA ILE A 586 1.75 4.30 -36.09
C ILE A 586 1.09 3.06 -36.66
N GLU A 587 1.88 2.01 -36.87
CA GLU A 587 1.37 0.67 -37.19
C GLU A 587 1.36 -0.22 -35.94
N TYR A 588 0.28 -0.99 -35.78
CA TYR A 588 0.08 -1.94 -34.70
C TYR A 588 -0.02 -3.35 -35.27
N SER A 589 0.84 -4.24 -34.80
CA SER A 589 0.75 -5.67 -35.07
C SER A 589 -0.19 -6.36 -34.09
N ALA A 590 -0.49 -7.64 -34.33
CA ALA A 590 -1.39 -8.42 -33.48
C ALA A 590 -0.99 -8.52 -32.00
N GLN A 591 0.30 -8.31 -31.70
CA GLN A 591 0.87 -8.39 -30.35
C GLN A 591 1.13 -7.02 -29.73
N VAL A 592 1.03 -5.94 -30.51
CA VAL A 592 1.32 -4.59 -30.05
C VAL A 592 0.01 -3.92 -29.67
N ARG A 593 -0.26 -3.79 -28.37
CA ARG A 593 -1.46 -3.12 -27.83
C ARG A 593 -1.36 -1.60 -27.92
N GLU A 594 -0.20 -1.07 -27.56
CA GLU A 594 0.06 0.35 -27.42
C GLU A 594 1.41 0.68 -28.07
N ASN A 595 1.58 1.92 -28.50
CA ASN A 595 2.83 2.41 -29.06
C ASN A 595 3.11 3.82 -28.57
N ARG A 596 4.34 4.30 -28.73
CA ARG A 596 4.74 5.62 -28.23
C ARG A 596 4.95 6.61 -29.38
N VAL A 597 4.54 7.84 -29.15
CA VAL A 597 4.75 8.98 -30.05
C VAL A 597 5.41 10.11 -29.29
N ARG A 598 6.45 10.69 -29.87
CA ARG A 598 7.08 11.90 -29.35
C ARG A 598 6.42 13.12 -29.97
N VAL A 599 5.98 14.04 -29.13
CA VAL A 599 5.50 15.36 -29.52
C VAL A 599 6.46 16.42 -29.01
N SER A 600 6.79 17.43 -29.81
CA SER A 600 7.66 18.51 -29.39
C SER A 600 7.26 19.87 -29.95
N ALA A 601 7.47 20.91 -29.17
CA ALA A 601 7.31 22.31 -29.56
C ALA A 601 8.26 23.17 -28.74
N HIS A 602 8.86 24.20 -29.35
CA HIS A 602 9.71 25.20 -28.65
C HIS A 602 10.87 24.61 -27.83
N GLY A 603 11.41 23.46 -28.22
CA GLY A 603 12.50 22.77 -27.50
C GLY A 603 12.03 21.83 -26.39
N GLU A 604 10.76 21.91 -25.98
CA GLU A 604 10.12 20.96 -25.09
C GLU A 604 9.64 19.72 -25.86
N HIS A 605 9.74 18.54 -25.25
CA HIS A 605 9.23 17.30 -25.82
C HIS A 605 8.52 16.46 -24.76
N ARG A 606 7.52 15.69 -25.19
CA ARG A 606 6.80 14.73 -24.36
C ARG A 606 6.60 13.43 -25.13
N THR A 607 6.68 12.32 -24.41
CA THR A 607 6.36 10.99 -24.92
C THR A 607 4.93 10.64 -24.53
N LEU A 608 4.10 10.37 -25.55
CA LEU A 608 2.72 9.94 -25.41
C LEU A 608 2.62 8.43 -25.68
N VAL A 609 1.73 7.75 -24.97
CA VAL A 609 1.34 6.36 -25.20
C VAL A 609 0.00 6.38 -25.92
N VAL A 610 -0.04 5.82 -27.13
CA VAL A 610 -1.21 5.74 -27.99
C VAL A 610 -1.68 4.29 -28.05
N THR A 611 -2.91 4.06 -27.61
CA THR A 611 -3.55 2.75 -27.51
C THR A 611 -4.86 2.76 -28.30
N PRO A 612 -4.93 2.08 -29.44
CA PRO A 612 -6.18 1.91 -30.17
C PRO A 612 -7.22 1.17 -29.32
N PRO A 613 -8.52 1.46 -29.48
CA PRO A 613 -9.58 0.70 -28.84
C PRO A 613 -9.49 -0.78 -29.25
N HIS A 614 -9.60 -1.71 -28.30
CA HIS A 614 -9.44 -3.14 -28.56
C HIS A 614 -10.21 -3.98 -27.54
N MET A 615 -10.51 -5.24 -27.89
CA MET A 615 -11.09 -6.20 -26.94
C MET A 615 -10.03 -6.87 -26.07
N THR A 616 -10.43 -7.26 -24.86
CA THR A 616 -9.63 -8.13 -23.99
C THR A 616 -10.50 -9.24 -23.37
N VAL A 617 -9.86 -10.32 -22.95
CA VAL A 617 -10.55 -11.45 -22.29
C VAL A 617 -9.76 -11.90 -21.07
N ALA A 618 -10.48 -12.24 -20.00
CA ALA A 618 -9.90 -12.80 -18.77
C ALA A 618 -10.73 -14.00 -18.30
N TYR A 619 -10.09 -14.89 -17.54
CA TYR A 619 -10.76 -16.01 -16.89
C TYR A 619 -10.62 -15.87 -15.38
N GLN A 620 -11.72 -16.13 -14.69
CA GLN A 620 -11.77 -16.03 -13.24
C GLN A 620 -12.38 -17.27 -12.59
N THR A 621 -11.78 -17.68 -11.47
CA THR A 621 -12.32 -18.63 -10.50
C THR A 621 -12.42 -17.99 -9.11
N LYS A 622 -12.83 -18.75 -8.10
CA LYS A 622 -12.81 -18.29 -6.69
C LYS A 622 -11.40 -18.04 -6.15
N GLN A 623 -10.39 -18.63 -6.75
CA GLN A 623 -9.00 -18.59 -6.26
C GLN A 623 -8.08 -17.73 -7.13
N MET A 624 -8.46 -17.45 -8.38
CA MET A 624 -7.57 -16.84 -9.36
C MET A 624 -8.35 -15.97 -10.35
N THR A 625 -7.75 -14.86 -10.76
CA THR A 625 -8.18 -14.07 -11.92
C THR A 625 -6.96 -13.89 -12.82
N THR A 626 -7.09 -14.21 -14.12
CA THR A 626 -6.02 -13.96 -15.09
C THR A 626 -5.98 -12.48 -15.46
N ASN A 627 -4.80 -11.96 -15.81
CA ASN A 627 -4.72 -10.61 -16.39
C ASN A 627 -5.53 -10.54 -17.70
N PRO A 628 -6.11 -9.37 -18.05
CA PRO A 628 -6.77 -9.18 -19.33
C PRO A 628 -5.82 -9.50 -20.49
N SER A 629 -6.19 -10.49 -21.27
CA SER A 629 -5.44 -10.97 -22.43
C SER A 629 -5.91 -10.26 -23.69
N ILE A 630 -4.96 -9.84 -24.53
CA ILE A 630 -5.22 -9.38 -25.90
C ILE A 630 -5.26 -10.53 -26.92
N GLN A 631 -5.32 -11.77 -26.41
CA GLN A 631 -5.40 -13.00 -27.17
C GLN A 631 -6.45 -13.94 -26.54
N PRO A 632 -6.96 -14.92 -27.29
CA PRO A 632 -7.86 -15.92 -26.75
C PRO A 632 -7.23 -16.70 -25.58
N VAL A 633 -7.94 -16.85 -24.45
CA VAL A 633 -7.40 -17.55 -23.26
C VAL A 633 -7.41 -19.07 -23.39
N GLN A 634 -6.38 -19.72 -22.85
CA GLN A 634 -6.24 -21.18 -22.82
C GLN A 634 -6.65 -21.72 -21.45
N LEU A 635 -7.65 -22.60 -21.39
CA LEU A 635 -8.19 -23.16 -20.15
C LEU A 635 -8.04 -24.68 -20.11
N LEU A 636 -7.88 -25.24 -18.92
CA LEU A 636 -7.88 -26.69 -18.70
C LEU A 636 -9.29 -27.19 -18.36
N SER A 637 -9.73 -28.26 -18.99
CA SER A 637 -11.08 -28.84 -18.81
C SER A 637 -11.31 -29.28 -17.38
N GLU A 638 -10.30 -29.85 -16.74
CA GLU A 638 -10.32 -30.27 -15.34
C GLU A 638 -10.44 -29.06 -14.40
N ASP A 639 -9.80 -27.93 -14.73
CA ASP A 639 -9.88 -26.71 -13.92
C ASP A 639 -11.23 -26.04 -14.05
N VAL A 640 -11.78 -25.94 -15.27
CA VAL A 640 -13.14 -25.42 -15.49
C VAL A 640 -14.18 -26.31 -14.77
N THR A 641 -13.94 -27.62 -14.72
CA THR A 641 -14.82 -28.58 -14.04
C THR A 641 -14.70 -28.51 -12.52
N ALA A 642 -13.48 -28.48 -11.98
CA ALA A 642 -13.22 -28.43 -10.54
C ALA A 642 -13.55 -27.06 -9.94
N GLN A 643 -13.22 -25.99 -10.67
CA GLN A 643 -13.42 -24.61 -10.29
C GLN A 643 -14.31 -23.94 -11.34
N ARG A 644 -15.62 -24.01 -11.10
CA ARG A 644 -16.66 -23.38 -11.93
C ARG A 644 -16.42 -21.87 -12.01
N GLY A 645 -15.77 -21.43 -13.08
CA GLY A 645 -15.30 -20.05 -13.29
C GLY A 645 -16.15 -19.24 -14.26
N THR A 646 -15.81 -17.97 -14.40
CA THR A 646 -16.44 -17.00 -15.31
C THR A 646 -15.42 -16.51 -16.32
N LEU A 647 -15.79 -16.51 -17.60
CA LEU A 647 -15.05 -15.84 -18.67
C LEU A 647 -15.53 -14.39 -18.77
N ILE A 648 -14.62 -13.44 -18.64
CA ILE A 648 -14.90 -12.00 -18.69
C ILE A 648 -14.41 -11.50 -20.04
N LEU A 649 -15.29 -10.85 -20.79
CA LEU A 649 -15.01 -10.28 -22.09
C LEU A 649 -15.21 -8.78 -22.03
N ASP A 650 -14.14 -8.02 -22.25
CA ASP A 650 -14.19 -6.57 -22.40
C ASP A 650 -14.15 -6.20 -23.89
N ILE A 651 -15.25 -5.61 -24.36
CA ILE A 651 -15.43 -5.09 -25.71
C ILE A 651 -15.12 -3.59 -25.77
N GLY A 652 -15.16 -2.89 -24.64
CA GLY A 652 -15.01 -1.43 -24.55
C GLY A 652 -16.19 -0.63 -25.15
N ALA A 653 -17.31 -1.29 -25.47
CA ALA A 653 -18.53 -0.67 -26.00
C ALA A 653 -19.77 -1.53 -25.73
N ASP A 654 -20.94 -0.89 -25.65
CA ASP A 654 -22.22 -1.59 -25.49
C ASP A 654 -22.54 -2.49 -26.69
N ALA A 655 -22.89 -3.75 -26.41
CA ALA A 655 -23.05 -4.86 -27.34
C ALA A 655 -23.90 -5.97 -26.68
N GLU A 656 -24.30 -6.99 -27.45
CA GLU A 656 -25.01 -8.17 -26.94
C GLU A 656 -24.27 -9.47 -27.35
N PRO A 657 -23.04 -9.71 -26.86
CA PRO A 657 -22.25 -10.86 -27.29
C PRO A 657 -22.84 -12.17 -26.76
N ARG A 658 -22.80 -13.22 -27.59
CA ARG A 658 -23.13 -14.60 -27.21
C ARG A 658 -21.89 -15.46 -27.32
N LEU A 659 -21.72 -16.39 -26.38
CA LEU A 659 -20.56 -17.29 -26.39
C LEU A 659 -20.94 -18.64 -27.00
N HIS A 660 -20.42 -18.90 -28.19
CA HIS A 660 -20.62 -20.13 -28.94
C HIS A 660 -19.55 -21.16 -28.55
N VAL A 661 -19.98 -22.34 -28.08
CA VAL A 661 -19.11 -23.49 -27.82
C VAL A 661 -19.00 -24.31 -29.10
N ILE A 662 -17.78 -24.46 -29.61
CA ILE A 662 -17.48 -24.99 -30.93
C ILE A 662 -16.58 -26.21 -30.81
N LEU A 663 -16.99 -27.32 -31.43
CA LEU A 663 -16.20 -28.54 -31.61
C LEU A 663 -15.84 -28.68 -33.10
N GLY A 664 -14.55 -28.62 -33.43
CA GLY A 664 -14.13 -28.54 -34.82
C GLY A 664 -14.69 -27.28 -35.47
N SER A 665 -15.55 -27.41 -36.49
CA SER A 665 -16.28 -26.32 -37.14
C SER A 665 -17.77 -26.26 -36.79
N ARG A 666 -18.22 -27.06 -35.82
CA ARG A 666 -19.63 -27.19 -35.48
C ARG A 666 -19.92 -26.56 -34.11
N GLN A 667 -20.87 -25.64 -34.07
CA GLN A 667 -21.45 -25.16 -32.83
C GLN A 667 -22.25 -26.27 -32.13
N ILE A 668 -21.97 -26.49 -30.85
CA ILE A 668 -22.61 -27.53 -30.02
C ILE A 668 -23.43 -26.96 -28.87
N GLN A 669 -23.13 -25.75 -28.40
CA GLN A 669 -23.86 -25.05 -27.35
C GLN A 669 -23.70 -23.53 -27.51
N VAL A 670 -24.66 -22.75 -27.03
CA VAL A 670 -24.56 -21.29 -26.90
C VAL A 670 -24.79 -20.93 -25.43
N VAL A 671 -23.97 -20.01 -24.92
CA VAL A 671 -24.04 -19.49 -23.57
C VAL A 671 -24.33 -17.99 -23.64
N GLU A 672 -25.49 -17.61 -23.12
CA GLU A 672 -25.84 -16.20 -22.92
C GLU A 672 -25.03 -15.61 -21.77
N PRO A 673 -24.65 -14.32 -21.85
CA PRO A 673 -23.93 -13.67 -20.77
C PRO A 673 -24.78 -13.69 -19.48
N ALA A 674 -24.16 -14.03 -18.36
CA ALA A 674 -24.77 -13.99 -17.04
C ALA A 674 -25.07 -12.56 -16.59
N GLY A 675 -24.35 -11.58 -17.15
CA GLY A 675 -24.55 -10.16 -17.01
C GLY A 675 -23.56 -9.39 -17.89
N GLY A 676 -23.85 -8.13 -18.16
CA GLY A 676 -22.93 -7.24 -18.87
C GLY A 676 -23.26 -5.78 -18.59
N ARG A 677 -22.24 -4.95 -18.43
CA ARG A 677 -22.38 -3.52 -18.16
C ARG A 677 -21.17 -2.75 -18.69
N ALA A 678 -21.43 -1.62 -19.35
CA ALA A 678 -20.41 -0.74 -19.92
C ALA A 678 -19.39 -1.47 -20.82
N GLY A 679 -19.88 -2.35 -21.69
CA GLY A 679 -19.04 -3.10 -22.62
C GLY A 679 -18.25 -4.28 -22.07
N VAL A 680 -18.41 -4.63 -20.79
CA VAL A 680 -17.82 -5.84 -20.19
C VAL A 680 -18.91 -6.89 -19.93
N TYR A 681 -18.70 -8.12 -20.40
CA TYR A 681 -19.66 -9.22 -20.37
C TYR A 681 -19.10 -10.44 -19.65
N HIS A 682 -19.94 -11.10 -18.87
CA HIS A 682 -19.56 -12.24 -18.04
C HIS A 682 -20.26 -13.51 -18.52
N PHE A 683 -19.49 -14.56 -18.82
CA PHE A 683 -20.01 -15.86 -19.22
C PHE A 683 -19.68 -16.91 -18.17
N ASP A 684 -20.71 -17.44 -17.51
CA ASP A 684 -20.57 -18.51 -16.52
C ASP A 684 -20.24 -19.84 -17.21
N LEU A 685 -18.99 -20.31 -17.03
CA LEU A 685 -18.53 -21.57 -17.62
C LEU A 685 -19.06 -22.80 -16.87
N ALA A 686 -19.73 -22.65 -15.72
CA ALA A 686 -20.46 -23.76 -15.10
C ALA A 686 -21.49 -24.37 -16.06
N LYS A 687 -22.06 -23.54 -16.96
CA LYS A 687 -23.05 -23.95 -17.97
C LYS A 687 -22.51 -24.89 -19.04
N ILE A 688 -21.19 -25.01 -19.20
CA ILE A 688 -20.56 -25.86 -20.23
C ILE A 688 -19.86 -27.10 -19.64
N VAL A 689 -19.90 -27.30 -18.32
CA VAL A 689 -19.21 -28.43 -17.64
C VAL A 689 -19.71 -29.78 -18.12
N ASP A 690 -21.03 -29.97 -18.28
CA ASP A 690 -21.59 -31.22 -18.81
C ASP A 690 -21.15 -31.47 -20.27
N THR A 691 -21.02 -30.39 -21.05
CA THR A 691 -20.50 -30.44 -22.42
C THR A 691 -19.02 -30.82 -22.44
N LEU A 692 -18.21 -30.29 -21.51
CA LEU A 692 -16.79 -30.63 -21.37
C LEU A 692 -16.56 -32.07 -20.90
N ALA A 693 -17.49 -32.65 -20.12
CA ALA A 693 -17.43 -34.04 -19.72
C ALA A 693 -17.57 -35.01 -20.91
N VAL A 694 -18.33 -34.62 -21.95
CA VAL A 694 -18.49 -35.39 -23.19
C VAL A 694 -17.43 -35.02 -24.22
N HIS A 695 -17.05 -33.74 -24.30
CA HIS A 695 -16.11 -33.19 -25.25
C HIS A 695 -15.01 -32.42 -24.50
N PRO A 696 -13.90 -33.09 -24.11
CA PRO A 696 -12.86 -32.50 -23.27
C PRO A 696 -12.04 -31.41 -23.99
N GLN A 697 -12.32 -31.12 -25.26
CA GLN A 697 -11.69 -30.06 -26.04
C GLN A 697 -12.75 -29.28 -26.82
N VAL A 698 -12.82 -27.96 -26.60
CA VAL A 698 -13.75 -27.06 -27.31
C VAL A 698 -13.11 -25.67 -27.50
N ARG A 699 -13.60 -24.93 -28.49
CA ARG A 699 -13.30 -23.49 -28.67
C ARG A 699 -14.52 -22.67 -28.25
N LEU A 700 -14.30 -21.51 -27.66
CA LEU A 700 -15.33 -20.54 -27.29
C LEU A 700 -15.17 -19.31 -28.18
N ALA A 701 -16.20 -18.94 -28.93
CA ALA A 701 -16.17 -17.83 -29.90
C ALA A 701 -17.39 -16.91 -29.76
N LEU A 702 -17.28 -15.68 -30.27
CA LEU A 702 -18.37 -14.69 -30.27
C LEU A 702 -19.29 -14.81 -31.49
N ASP A 703 -18.92 -15.66 -32.45
CA ASP A 703 -19.69 -15.97 -33.64
C ASP A 703 -19.78 -17.49 -33.85
N ALA A 704 -20.80 -17.92 -34.61
CA ALA A 704 -21.04 -19.34 -34.88
C ALA A 704 -20.01 -19.99 -35.81
N ASP A 705 -19.32 -19.19 -36.65
CA ASP A 705 -18.36 -19.65 -37.65
C ASP A 705 -16.93 -19.79 -37.09
N ALA A 706 -16.73 -19.51 -35.79
CA ALA A 706 -15.46 -19.53 -35.08
C ALA A 706 -14.42 -18.50 -35.61
N ALA A 707 -14.87 -17.37 -36.17
CA ALA A 707 -13.98 -16.32 -36.67
C ALA A 707 -13.36 -15.46 -35.53
N LEU A 708 -14.10 -15.27 -34.43
CA LEU A 708 -13.77 -14.49 -33.24
C LEU A 708 -13.69 -15.40 -32.03
N VAL A 709 -12.68 -16.28 -32.01
CA VAL A 709 -12.40 -17.13 -30.85
C VAL A 709 -11.91 -16.24 -29.69
N VAL A 710 -12.45 -16.44 -28.50
CA VAL A 710 -12.07 -15.73 -27.26
C VAL A 710 -11.47 -16.66 -26.20
N ALA A 711 -11.68 -17.97 -26.31
CA ALA A 711 -11.00 -18.95 -25.47
C ALA A 711 -10.95 -20.33 -26.11
N SER A 712 -10.07 -21.20 -25.62
CA SER A 712 -10.10 -22.64 -25.88
C SER A 712 -9.89 -23.44 -24.61
N VAL A 713 -10.63 -24.54 -24.48
CA VAL A 713 -10.61 -25.45 -23.33
C VAL A 713 -10.04 -26.78 -23.79
N ARG A 714 -9.12 -27.37 -23.01
CA ARG A 714 -8.38 -28.61 -23.36
C ARG A 714 -8.05 -29.47 -22.12
N PRO A 715 -7.78 -30.78 -22.25
CA PRO A 715 -7.48 -31.65 -21.12
C PRO A 715 -6.04 -31.51 -20.59
N ARG A 716 -5.82 -31.81 -19.29
CA ARG A 716 -4.53 -31.79 -18.57
C ARG A 716 -3.62 -32.97 -18.89
N ARG A 717 -4.17 -34.17 -19.16
CA ARG A 717 -3.34 -35.35 -19.48
C ARG A 717 -2.88 -35.31 -20.94
N LEU A 718 -1.60 -35.03 -21.13
CA LEU A 718 -0.96 -34.86 -22.43
C LEU A 718 -0.23 -36.13 -22.95
N HIS A 719 0.00 -37.13 -22.11
CA HIS A 719 0.60 -38.42 -22.48
C HIS A 719 0.24 -39.53 -21.47
N ARG A 720 0.48 -40.80 -21.81
CA ARG A 720 0.24 -41.96 -20.93
C ARG A 720 1.49 -42.50 -20.23
N GLY A 721 2.67 -42.25 -20.77
CA GLY A 721 3.94 -42.68 -20.18
C GLY A 721 5.14 -42.09 -20.92
N VAL A 722 6.33 -42.13 -20.30
CA VAL A 722 7.60 -41.63 -20.86
C VAL A 722 8.73 -42.59 -20.51
N ALA A 723 9.67 -42.80 -21.43
CA ALA A 723 10.85 -43.64 -21.25
C ALA A 723 12.09 -43.02 -21.91
N ILE A 724 13.29 -43.32 -21.39
CA ILE A 724 14.56 -42.93 -22.03
C ILE A 724 14.96 -44.01 -23.05
N ALA A 725 15.33 -43.60 -24.25
CA ALA A 725 15.89 -44.42 -25.30
C ALA A 725 17.16 -43.75 -25.86
N GLY A 726 18.33 -44.16 -25.38
CA GLY A 726 19.60 -43.52 -25.75
C GLY A 726 19.68 -42.10 -25.20
N ALA A 727 19.80 -41.11 -26.09
CA ALA A 727 19.81 -39.68 -25.75
C ALA A 727 18.43 -39.00 -25.95
N GLU A 728 17.36 -39.78 -26.10
CA GLU A 728 16.00 -39.26 -26.30
C GLU A 728 15.04 -39.70 -25.19
N LEU A 729 14.06 -38.84 -24.87
CA LEU A 729 12.83 -39.23 -24.17
C LEU A 729 11.75 -39.56 -25.20
N VAL A 730 11.08 -40.70 -25.03
CA VAL A 730 9.99 -41.17 -25.89
C VAL A 730 8.69 -41.22 -25.09
N PHE A 731 7.66 -40.54 -25.57
CA PHE A 731 6.33 -40.44 -24.94
C PHE A 731 5.34 -41.42 -25.59
N THR A 732 4.54 -42.11 -24.77
CA THR A 732 3.50 -43.06 -25.22
C THR A 732 2.11 -42.43 -25.13
N ASP A 733 1.27 -42.68 -26.14
CA ASP A 733 -0.06 -42.05 -26.32
C ASP A 733 0.01 -40.52 -26.09
N CYS A 734 1.04 -39.88 -26.64
CA CYS A 734 1.27 -38.44 -26.54
C CYS A 734 0.30 -37.69 -27.46
N VAL A 735 -0.31 -36.61 -26.97
CA VAL A 735 -1.19 -35.78 -27.80
C VAL A 735 -0.34 -34.98 -28.78
N ASP A 736 -0.68 -35.06 -30.06
CA ASP A 736 0.00 -34.35 -31.15
C ASP A 736 -0.53 -32.91 -31.27
N VAL A 737 0.11 -31.96 -30.58
CA VAL A 737 -0.27 -30.53 -30.53
C VAL A 737 0.98 -29.65 -30.52
N ASP A 738 0.95 -28.56 -31.28
CA ASP A 738 2.01 -27.54 -31.29
C ASP A 738 2.21 -26.88 -29.92
N GLY A 739 3.48 -26.66 -29.52
CA GLY A 739 3.86 -26.02 -28.25
C GLY A 739 4.05 -26.98 -27.07
N LEU A 740 3.97 -28.30 -27.31
CA LEU A 740 4.22 -29.29 -26.27
C LEU A 740 5.69 -29.23 -25.81
N THR A 741 5.92 -29.08 -24.50
CA THR A 741 7.24 -28.88 -23.88
C THR A 741 7.41 -29.79 -22.67
N ALA A 742 8.56 -30.46 -22.59
CA ALA A 742 9.01 -31.21 -21.44
C ALA A 742 9.96 -30.37 -20.58
N LEU A 743 9.61 -30.18 -19.31
CA LEU A 743 10.53 -29.71 -18.27
C LEU A 743 11.20 -30.91 -17.64
N VAL A 744 12.52 -31.03 -17.78
CA VAL A 744 13.30 -32.19 -17.34
C VAL A 744 14.19 -31.81 -16.17
N TYR A 745 13.83 -32.28 -14.98
CA TYR A 745 14.51 -32.01 -13.72
C TYR A 745 15.52 -33.13 -13.39
N PRO A 746 16.80 -32.80 -13.16
CA PRO A 746 17.81 -33.78 -12.76
C PRO A 746 17.66 -34.15 -11.28
N THR A 747 17.32 -35.41 -10.97
CA THR A 747 17.12 -35.82 -9.57
C THR A 747 18.43 -35.92 -8.76
N ARG A 748 19.58 -35.96 -9.45
CA ARG A 748 20.92 -35.93 -8.83
C ARG A 748 21.51 -34.53 -8.74
N ALA A 749 20.83 -33.49 -9.22
CA ALA A 749 21.26 -32.10 -9.09
C ALA A 749 20.04 -31.17 -8.91
N PRO A 750 19.21 -31.36 -7.87
CA PRO A 750 17.93 -30.67 -7.73
C PRO A 750 18.03 -29.15 -7.51
N TRP A 751 19.22 -28.62 -7.30
CA TRP A 751 19.48 -27.18 -7.23
C TRP A 751 19.60 -26.52 -8.62
N ARG A 752 19.77 -27.30 -9.69
CA ARG A 752 19.77 -26.78 -11.06
C ARG A 752 18.35 -26.52 -11.55
N ASP A 753 18.24 -25.56 -12.43
CA ASP A 753 17.01 -25.36 -13.21
C ASP A 753 16.79 -26.53 -14.17
N PRO A 754 15.51 -26.86 -14.47
CA PRO A 754 15.19 -27.93 -15.41
C PRO A 754 15.59 -27.55 -16.84
N ALA A 755 15.87 -28.56 -17.67
CA ALA A 755 15.93 -28.36 -19.12
C ALA A 755 14.52 -28.19 -19.69
N VAL A 756 14.31 -27.15 -20.48
CA VAL A 756 13.05 -26.86 -21.18
C VAL A 756 13.19 -27.33 -22.62
N LEU A 757 12.51 -28.42 -22.98
CA LEU A 757 12.74 -29.11 -24.26
C LEU A 757 11.43 -29.30 -25.04
N PRO A 758 11.34 -28.87 -26.31
CA PRO A 758 10.14 -29.08 -27.12
C PRO A 758 9.95 -30.57 -27.45
N ILE A 759 8.71 -31.04 -27.40
CA ILE A 759 8.32 -32.40 -27.79
C ILE A 759 7.85 -32.38 -29.25
N ALA A 760 8.53 -33.13 -30.12
CA ALA A 760 8.16 -33.30 -31.53
C ALA A 760 7.93 -34.79 -31.82
N ASP A 761 6.81 -35.14 -32.45
CA ASP A 761 6.42 -36.53 -32.74
C ASP A 761 6.48 -37.47 -31.52
N GLY A 762 6.16 -36.94 -30.34
CA GLY A 762 6.26 -37.67 -29.07
C GLY A 762 7.70 -37.99 -28.64
N ARG A 763 8.70 -37.22 -29.10
CA ARG A 763 10.13 -37.37 -28.78
C ARG A 763 10.76 -36.07 -28.34
N VAL A 764 11.77 -36.18 -27.47
CA VAL A 764 12.61 -35.07 -27.00
C VAL A 764 14.07 -35.50 -27.03
N ILE A 765 14.96 -34.67 -27.58
CA ILE A 765 16.41 -34.88 -27.52
C ILE A 765 16.95 -34.28 -26.22
N LEU A 766 17.62 -35.09 -25.40
CA LEU A 766 18.24 -34.62 -24.16
C LEU A 766 19.57 -33.92 -24.46
N PRO A 767 19.90 -32.82 -23.77
CA PRO A 767 21.23 -32.21 -23.84
C PRO A 767 22.29 -33.14 -23.22
N ASP A 768 23.55 -32.95 -23.60
CA ASP A 768 24.68 -33.81 -23.19
C ASP A 768 24.78 -33.96 -21.66
N TRP A 769 24.57 -32.88 -20.90
CA TRP A 769 24.64 -32.90 -19.44
C TRP A 769 23.49 -33.67 -18.76
N LEU A 770 22.41 -33.98 -19.49
CA LEU A 770 21.33 -34.89 -19.05
C LEU A 770 21.52 -36.32 -19.57
N THR A 771 22.42 -36.53 -20.54
CA THR A 771 22.76 -37.83 -21.11
C THR A 771 23.68 -38.56 -20.12
N ASN A 772 23.12 -39.47 -19.32
CA ASN A 772 23.74 -40.12 -18.14
C ASN A 772 23.70 -39.31 -16.84
N ALA A 773 22.73 -38.40 -16.67
CA ALA A 773 22.54 -37.63 -15.41
C ALA A 773 21.93 -38.42 -14.24
N GLY A 774 21.65 -39.72 -14.42
CA GLY A 774 20.83 -40.49 -13.48
C GLY A 774 19.33 -40.30 -13.72
N PRO A 775 18.47 -40.72 -12.78
CA PRO A 775 17.02 -40.63 -12.97
C PRO A 775 16.56 -39.18 -13.17
N LEU A 776 15.58 -38.99 -14.05
CA LEU A 776 15.05 -37.68 -14.43
C LEU A 776 13.58 -37.59 -14.04
N ARG A 777 13.14 -36.41 -13.60
CA ARG A 777 11.71 -36.16 -13.40
C ARG A 777 11.21 -35.23 -14.49
N VAL A 778 10.19 -35.67 -15.22
CA VAL A 778 9.69 -35.03 -16.43
C VAL A 778 8.29 -34.50 -16.16
N LEU A 779 8.10 -33.19 -16.31
CA LEU A 779 6.80 -32.53 -16.31
C LEU A 779 6.50 -32.11 -17.76
N VAL A 780 5.41 -32.63 -18.33
CA VAL A 780 4.97 -32.24 -19.67
C VAL A 780 3.89 -31.19 -19.54
N ARG A 781 4.09 -30.06 -20.23
CA ARG A 781 3.11 -29.00 -20.37
C ARG A 781 3.06 -28.55 -21.81
N LEU A 782 2.10 -27.70 -22.16
CA LEU A 782 2.12 -27.00 -23.43
C LEU A 782 2.48 -25.57 -23.12
N ASP A 783 3.66 -25.16 -23.55
CA ASP A 783 4.12 -23.78 -23.41
C ASP A 783 3.71 -23.00 -24.65
N ASP A 784 3.01 -21.88 -24.42
CA ASP A 784 2.79 -20.90 -25.47
C ASP A 784 4.11 -20.13 -25.68
N PRO A 785 4.73 -20.18 -26.87
CA PRO A 785 5.96 -19.45 -27.16
C PRO A 785 5.82 -17.93 -26.98
N TRP A 786 4.59 -17.42 -26.95
CA TRP A 786 4.27 -15.99 -26.84
C TRP A 786 3.83 -15.58 -25.43
N ALA A 787 3.61 -16.56 -24.52
CA ALA A 787 3.24 -16.34 -23.11
C ALA A 787 3.71 -17.51 -22.23
N PRO A 788 5.03 -17.65 -21.98
CA PRO A 788 5.57 -18.78 -21.24
C PRO A 788 5.11 -18.80 -19.78
N LEU A 789 4.67 -19.96 -19.29
CA LEU A 789 4.33 -20.15 -17.89
C LEU A 789 5.59 -20.16 -17.02
N PRO A 790 5.55 -19.58 -15.79
CA PRO A 790 6.68 -19.66 -14.87
C PRO A 790 7.07 -21.12 -14.64
N ILE A 791 8.37 -21.38 -14.59
CA ILE A 791 8.91 -22.71 -14.38
C ILE A 791 8.85 -22.99 -12.87
N PRO A 792 8.18 -24.06 -12.42
CA PRO A 792 8.15 -24.38 -11.01
C PRO A 792 9.56 -24.78 -10.53
N GLU A 793 9.93 -24.35 -9.33
CA GLU A 793 11.23 -24.68 -8.71
C GLU A 793 11.44 -26.19 -8.60
N TRP A 794 10.37 -26.92 -8.28
CA TRP A 794 10.32 -28.39 -8.30
C TRP A 794 8.92 -28.85 -8.74
N PRO A 795 8.80 -29.91 -9.57
CA PRO A 795 7.51 -30.33 -10.08
C PRO A 795 6.68 -31.08 -9.04
N ASP A 796 5.35 -30.95 -9.11
CA ASP A 796 4.44 -31.77 -8.31
C ASP A 796 4.58 -33.25 -8.68
N MET A 797 4.58 -34.11 -7.66
CA MET A 797 4.74 -35.56 -7.79
C MET A 797 3.57 -36.22 -8.52
N ALA A 798 2.37 -35.64 -8.47
CA ALA A 798 1.19 -36.13 -9.17
C ALA A 798 1.14 -35.72 -10.65
N GLU A 799 1.84 -34.64 -11.02
CA GLU A 799 1.84 -34.08 -12.38
C GLU A 799 3.09 -34.42 -13.19
N SER A 800 4.10 -35.03 -12.55
CA SER A 800 5.35 -35.41 -13.18
C SER A 800 5.59 -36.92 -13.18
N VAL A 801 6.45 -37.37 -14.09
CA VAL A 801 6.83 -38.79 -14.22
C VAL A 801 8.31 -38.96 -13.92
N LEU A 802 8.63 -39.97 -13.11
CA LEU A 802 10.01 -40.40 -12.91
C LEU A 802 10.44 -41.31 -14.05
N VAL A 803 11.56 -40.97 -14.68
CA VAL A 803 12.18 -41.77 -15.73
C VAL A 803 13.51 -42.30 -15.21
N GLU A 804 13.57 -43.62 -15.03
CA GLU A 804 14.75 -44.30 -14.49
C GLU A 804 15.91 -44.25 -15.50
N ALA A 805 17.08 -43.82 -15.01
CA ALA A 805 18.33 -43.78 -15.76
C ALA A 805 19.53 -43.92 -14.81
N SER A 806 20.67 -44.32 -15.36
CA SER A 806 21.93 -44.45 -14.61
C SER A 806 22.80 -43.19 -14.74
N GLY A 807 23.68 -42.99 -13.76
CA GLY A 807 24.68 -41.91 -13.76
C GLY A 807 24.37 -40.75 -12.81
N TYR A 808 25.04 -39.62 -13.03
CA TYR A 808 24.98 -38.38 -12.26
C TYR A 808 25.34 -37.19 -13.16
N VAL A 809 24.96 -35.98 -12.75
CA VAL A 809 25.26 -34.76 -13.51
C VAL A 809 26.74 -34.41 -13.34
N ALA A 810 27.45 -34.26 -14.45
CA ALA A 810 28.83 -33.80 -14.48
C ALA A 810 28.90 -32.42 -15.15
N GLU A 811 29.61 -31.51 -14.52
CA GLU A 811 29.82 -30.13 -14.96
C GLU A 811 31.30 -29.81 -14.98
N ASP A 812 31.80 -29.38 -16.12
CA ASP A 812 33.23 -29.09 -16.30
C ASP A 812 33.68 -27.87 -15.46
N ASP A 813 32.78 -26.91 -15.22
CA ASP A 813 33.07 -25.64 -14.54
C ASP A 813 32.71 -25.63 -13.03
N ASP A 814 32.00 -26.65 -12.52
CA ASP A 814 31.61 -26.75 -11.10
C ASP A 814 31.91 -28.15 -10.53
N GLN A 815 33.13 -28.29 -10.05
CA GLN A 815 33.60 -29.53 -9.42
C GLN A 815 32.85 -29.86 -8.13
N GLU A 816 32.37 -28.84 -7.40
CA GLU A 816 31.63 -29.00 -6.15
C GLU A 816 30.23 -29.60 -6.41
N ALA A 817 29.51 -29.05 -7.40
CA ALA A 817 28.21 -29.56 -7.86
C ALA A 817 28.33 -30.99 -8.41
N THR A 818 29.35 -31.25 -9.24
CA THR A 818 29.61 -32.59 -9.79
C THR A 818 29.85 -33.62 -8.69
N ALA A 819 30.67 -33.28 -7.69
CA ALA A 819 30.95 -34.18 -6.57
C ALA A 819 29.70 -34.45 -5.71
N LEU A 820 28.85 -33.44 -5.49
CA LEU A 820 27.59 -33.60 -4.77
C LEU A 820 26.62 -34.50 -5.57
N SER A 821 26.55 -34.33 -6.89
CA SER A 821 25.74 -35.18 -7.77
C SER A 821 26.19 -36.64 -7.74
N ALA A 822 27.51 -36.88 -7.83
CA ALA A 822 28.12 -38.20 -7.71
C ALA A 822 27.84 -38.85 -6.34
N PHE A 823 27.90 -38.08 -5.24
CA PHE A 823 27.55 -38.55 -3.91
C PHE A 823 26.07 -39.00 -3.82
N LEU A 824 25.15 -38.21 -4.38
CA LEU A 824 23.73 -38.56 -4.44
C LEU A 824 23.47 -39.82 -5.27
N ALA A 825 24.21 -40.02 -6.37
CA ALA A 825 24.15 -41.24 -7.17
C ALA A 825 24.84 -42.45 -6.52
N GLY A 826 25.72 -42.22 -5.53
CA GLY A 826 26.47 -43.28 -4.84
C GLY A 826 27.78 -43.65 -5.49
N ALA A 827 28.24 -42.81 -6.42
CA ALA A 827 29.54 -42.91 -7.08
C ALA A 827 30.67 -42.18 -6.33
N GLY A 828 30.38 -41.52 -5.20
CA GLY A 828 31.36 -40.77 -4.41
C GLY A 828 31.00 -40.59 -2.93
N THR A 829 31.90 -39.98 -2.17
CA THR A 829 31.70 -39.59 -0.76
C THR A 829 31.21 -38.15 -0.64
N MET A 830 30.69 -37.75 0.53
CA MET A 830 30.23 -36.38 0.79
C MET A 830 31.38 -35.38 0.53
N PRO A 831 31.24 -34.45 -0.43
CA PRO A 831 32.28 -33.46 -0.72
C PRO A 831 32.32 -32.33 0.33
N MET A 832 33.40 -31.56 0.29
CA MET A 832 33.47 -30.28 1.00
C MET A 832 32.63 -29.25 0.26
N ILE A 833 31.44 -28.96 0.78
CA ILE A 833 30.49 -28.00 0.22
C ILE A 833 30.65 -26.65 0.89
N THR A 834 30.70 -25.59 0.08
CA THR A 834 30.70 -24.19 0.49
C THR A 834 29.33 -23.54 0.24
N ASP A 835 28.62 -23.97 -0.80
CA ASP A 835 27.26 -23.49 -1.09
C ASP A 835 26.20 -24.29 -0.33
N PHE A 836 25.85 -23.81 0.87
CA PHE A 836 24.83 -24.43 1.73
C PHE A 836 23.41 -24.36 1.14
N THR A 837 23.18 -23.51 0.14
CA THR A 837 21.89 -23.38 -0.57
C THR A 837 21.52 -24.70 -1.25
N ARG A 838 22.53 -25.38 -1.84
CA ARG A 838 22.39 -26.69 -2.47
C ARG A 838 22.06 -27.76 -1.44
N LEU A 839 22.70 -27.72 -0.26
CA LEU A 839 22.44 -28.67 0.81
C LEU A 839 21.00 -28.57 1.32
N TRP A 840 20.50 -27.36 1.56
CA TRP A 840 19.11 -27.17 1.97
C TRP A 840 18.11 -27.61 0.91
N THR A 841 18.39 -27.32 -0.36
CA THR A 841 17.56 -27.75 -1.49
C THR A 841 17.48 -29.29 -1.55
N VAL A 842 18.62 -29.98 -1.52
CA VAL A 842 18.66 -31.45 -1.50
C VAL A 842 17.96 -31.99 -0.25
N ARG A 843 18.21 -31.38 0.91
CA ARG A 843 17.71 -31.86 2.19
C ARG A 843 16.19 -31.70 2.32
N ALA A 844 15.61 -30.67 1.70
CA ALA A 844 14.18 -30.45 1.58
C ALA A 844 13.53 -31.50 0.67
N LEU A 845 14.14 -31.74 -0.50
CA LEU A 845 13.59 -32.62 -1.53
C LEU A 845 13.92 -34.10 -1.34
N LEU A 846 14.74 -34.45 -0.34
CA LEU A 846 15.32 -35.79 -0.19
C LEU A 846 14.29 -36.93 -0.20
N ARG A 847 13.07 -36.68 0.29
CA ARG A 847 11.96 -37.67 0.27
C ARG A 847 11.44 -37.96 -1.13
N ASP A 848 11.56 -36.99 -2.03
CA ASP A 848 11.05 -37.05 -3.40
C ASP A 848 12.11 -37.52 -4.40
N LEU A 849 13.38 -37.50 -3.99
CA LEU A 849 14.51 -37.97 -4.78
C LEU A 849 14.61 -39.51 -4.77
N PRO A 850 14.93 -40.15 -5.92
CA PRO A 850 15.13 -41.59 -6.03
C PRO A 850 16.48 -41.99 -5.42
N THR A 851 16.55 -42.04 -4.11
CA THR A 851 17.76 -42.39 -3.34
C THR A 851 17.75 -43.84 -2.83
N GLY A 852 16.61 -44.54 -2.95
CA GLY A 852 16.45 -45.92 -2.49
C GLY A 852 16.80 -46.06 -1.00
N GLN A 853 17.56 -47.08 -0.66
CA GLN A 853 17.97 -47.35 0.74
C GLN A 853 19.02 -46.33 1.27
N ARG A 854 19.56 -45.44 0.42
CA ARG A 854 20.59 -44.46 0.81
C ARG A 854 20.03 -43.15 1.37
N ALA A 855 18.72 -42.98 1.44
CA ALA A 855 18.08 -41.77 1.96
C ALA A 855 18.60 -41.39 3.37
N ASP A 856 18.63 -42.33 4.31
CA ASP A 856 19.08 -42.08 5.69
C ASP A 856 20.59 -41.76 5.79
N PRO A 857 21.51 -42.51 5.16
CA PRO A 857 22.92 -42.12 5.09
C PRO A 857 23.17 -40.75 4.46
N ILE A 858 22.47 -40.42 3.37
CA ILE A 858 22.58 -39.11 2.71
C ILE A 858 22.10 -38.02 3.67
N LYS A 859 20.93 -38.19 4.29
CA LYS A 859 20.40 -37.28 5.30
C LYS A 859 21.42 -37.01 6.41
N ALA A 860 22.03 -38.07 6.97
CA ALA A 860 23.00 -37.93 8.05
C ALA A 860 24.26 -37.15 7.62
N ALA A 861 24.75 -37.38 6.40
CA ALA A 861 25.89 -36.63 5.85
C ALA A 861 25.57 -35.15 5.64
N LEU A 862 24.40 -34.83 5.07
CA LEU A 862 23.92 -33.46 4.88
C LEU A 862 23.76 -32.75 6.24
N ASP A 863 23.08 -33.38 7.19
CA ASP A 863 22.83 -32.83 8.54
C ASP A 863 24.15 -32.63 9.30
N SER A 864 25.18 -33.45 9.06
CA SER A 864 26.52 -33.28 9.63
C SER A 864 27.23 -32.07 9.02
N ARG A 865 27.13 -31.87 7.70
CA ARG A 865 27.78 -30.75 7.01
C ARG A 865 27.14 -29.41 7.38
N ILE A 866 25.81 -29.35 7.41
CA ILE A 866 25.03 -28.16 7.84
C ILE A 866 25.47 -27.71 9.25
N ARG A 867 25.75 -28.65 10.17
CA ARG A 867 26.21 -28.32 11.52
C ARG A 867 27.68 -27.88 11.62
N THR A 868 28.45 -27.99 10.54
CA THR A 868 29.88 -27.63 10.55
C THR A 868 30.08 -26.11 10.40
N SER A 869 29.24 -25.44 9.60
CA SER A 869 29.18 -23.97 9.52
C SER A 869 27.74 -23.51 9.71
N VAL A 870 27.36 -23.28 10.97
CA VAL A 870 25.97 -23.02 11.35
C VAL A 870 25.48 -21.67 10.81
N ARG A 871 26.33 -20.63 10.85
CA ARG A 871 25.99 -19.29 10.36
C ARG A 871 25.67 -19.31 8.86
N ASP A 872 26.62 -19.79 8.05
CA ASP A 872 26.45 -19.88 6.58
C ASP A 872 25.25 -20.76 6.23
N SER A 873 25.04 -21.84 6.98
CA SER A 873 23.86 -22.69 6.79
C SER A 873 22.56 -21.95 7.05
N LEU A 874 22.44 -21.19 8.15
CA LEU A 874 21.22 -20.45 8.47
C LEU A 874 20.95 -19.34 7.44
N LEU A 875 21.98 -18.62 7.01
CA LEU A 875 21.87 -17.59 5.96
C LEU A 875 21.46 -18.18 4.61
N ALA A 876 21.89 -19.40 4.29
CA ALA A 876 21.58 -20.07 3.03
C ALA A 876 20.16 -20.69 2.96
N VAL A 877 19.39 -20.71 4.06
CA VAL A 877 18.01 -21.25 4.05
C VAL A 877 17.10 -20.39 3.18
N ALA A 878 17.10 -19.07 3.40
CA ALA A 878 16.23 -18.12 2.70
C ALA A 878 16.43 -18.15 1.17
N PRO A 879 17.66 -18.08 0.61
CA PRO A 879 17.88 -18.17 -0.83
C PRO A 879 17.78 -19.59 -1.42
N SER A 880 17.53 -20.62 -0.61
CA SER A 880 17.38 -22.00 -1.12
C SER A 880 16.06 -22.23 -1.86
N LYS A 881 16.01 -23.30 -2.66
CA LYS A 881 14.78 -23.76 -3.33
C LYS A 881 13.85 -24.58 -2.42
N ALA A 882 14.08 -24.60 -1.10
CA ALA A 882 13.23 -25.33 -0.16
C ALA A 882 11.83 -24.68 -0.08
N PRO A 883 10.72 -25.44 0.00
CA PRO A 883 9.41 -24.84 0.27
C PRO A 883 9.42 -24.05 1.59
N ILE A 884 8.76 -22.89 1.65
CA ILE A 884 8.77 -22.03 2.85
C ILE A 884 8.17 -22.77 4.05
N GLU A 885 7.16 -23.60 3.82
CA GLU A 885 6.48 -24.45 4.79
C GLU A 885 7.41 -25.54 5.35
N ALA A 886 8.45 -25.93 4.62
CA ALA A 886 9.39 -26.95 5.05
C ALA A 886 10.50 -26.41 5.96
N ILE A 887 10.74 -25.09 5.97
CA ILE A 887 11.82 -24.45 6.73
C ILE A 887 11.82 -24.83 8.23
N PRO A 888 10.70 -24.69 8.99
CA PRO A 888 10.71 -25.03 10.41
C PRO A 888 10.96 -26.53 10.65
N GLU A 889 10.41 -27.44 9.81
CA GLU A 889 10.71 -28.89 9.88
C GLU A 889 12.21 -29.13 9.69
N LEU A 890 12.81 -28.47 8.69
CA LEU A 890 14.21 -28.61 8.34
C LEU A 890 15.12 -28.19 9.49
N LEU A 891 14.91 -26.99 10.06
CA LEU A 891 15.71 -26.46 11.16
C LEU A 891 15.58 -27.28 12.46
N ILE A 892 14.37 -27.78 12.76
CA ILE A 892 14.16 -28.70 13.90
C ILE A 892 14.84 -30.03 13.64
N SER A 893 14.75 -30.57 12.43
CA SER A 893 15.30 -31.90 12.12
C SER A 893 16.85 -31.93 12.14
N THR A 894 17.49 -30.82 11.79
CA THR A 894 18.96 -30.66 11.90
C THR A 894 19.40 -30.30 13.32
N GLY A 895 18.48 -29.82 14.16
CA GLY A 895 18.72 -29.42 15.55
C GLY A 895 19.31 -28.04 15.71
N LEU A 896 19.22 -27.19 14.68
CA LEU A 896 19.75 -25.83 14.72
C LEU A 896 18.95 -24.92 15.67
N VAL A 897 17.65 -25.18 15.86
CA VAL A 897 16.79 -24.34 16.71
C VAL A 897 17.12 -24.41 18.21
N TRP A 898 17.88 -25.42 18.66
CA TRP A 898 18.39 -25.52 20.04
C TRP A 898 19.93 -25.64 20.09
N ALA A 899 20.61 -25.40 18.98
CA ALA A 899 22.06 -25.32 18.96
C ALA A 899 22.50 -24.05 19.70
N ASN A 900 23.67 -24.09 20.34
CA ASN A 900 24.29 -22.86 20.83
C ASN A 900 24.86 -22.10 19.63
N LEU A 901 24.37 -20.88 19.41
CA LEU A 901 24.66 -20.05 18.24
C LEU A 901 25.60 -18.87 18.57
N SER A 902 26.15 -18.78 19.79
CA SER A 902 26.94 -17.61 20.19
C SER A 902 28.16 -17.36 19.31
N THR A 903 28.81 -18.42 18.83
CA THR A 903 29.95 -18.32 17.90
C THR A 903 29.54 -18.06 16.44
N ALA A 904 28.24 -18.06 16.15
CA ALA A 904 27.67 -17.77 14.84
C ALA A 904 27.13 -16.34 14.74
N HIS A 905 27.19 -15.55 15.84
CA HIS A 905 26.84 -14.13 15.85
C HIS A 905 27.90 -13.28 15.11
N ASP A 906 27.50 -12.10 14.64
CA ASP A 906 28.30 -11.12 13.91
C ASP A 906 27.57 -9.77 14.01
N ASP A 907 28.33 -8.69 14.06
CA ASP A 907 27.84 -7.33 14.26
C ASP A 907 27.03 -6.80 13.06
N THR A 908 27.04 -7.51 11.91
CA THR A 908 26.28 -7.12 10.73
C THR A 908 24.83 -7.62 10.83
N THR A 909 23.88 -6.67 10.87
CA THR A 909 22.45 -6.99 10.91
C THR A 909 21.99 -7.78 9.69
N THR A 910 21.24 -8.85 9.96
CA THR A 910 20.73 -9.75 8.91
C THR A 910 19.37 -9.27 8.42
N ARG A 911 19.13 -9.33 7.11
CA ARG A 911 17.89 -8.82 6.51
C ARG A 911 16.71 -9.73 6.88
N TRP A 912 15.70 -9.16 7.52
CA TRP A 912 14.45 -9.85 7.81
C TRP A 912 13.58 -9.96 6.54
N SER A 913 12.97 -11.12 6.35
CA SER A 913 11.92 -11.37 5.35
C SER A 913 10.97 -12.41 5.92
N VAL A 914 9.73 -12.49 5.45
CA VAL A 914 8.78 -13.52 5.95
C VAL A 914 9.35 -14.93 5.81
N ARG A 915 10.07 -15.21 4.71
CA ARG A 915 10.72 -16.50 4.46
C ARG A 915 11.93 -16.76 5.34
N GLY A 916 12.75 -15.73 5.59
CA GLY A 916 13.96 -15.81 6.40
C GLY A 916 13.74 -15.59 7.90
N ALA A 917 12.55 -15.14 8.33
CA ALA A 917 12.28 -14.62 9.67
C ALA A 917 12.77 -15.56 10.78
N LEU A 918 12.55 -16.87 10.65
CA LEU A 918 13.02 -17.83 11.65
C LEU A 918 14.54 -17.96 11.70
N SER A 919 15.22 -18.11 10.55
CA SER A 919 16.69 -18.18 10.52
C SER A 919 17.33 -16.87 10.98
N THR A 920 16.75 -15.73 10.61
CA THR A 920 17.20 -14.40 11.01
C THR A 920 17.01 -14.20 12.51
N ALA A 921 15.85 -14.53 13.07
CA ALA A 921 15.59 -14.48 14.51
C ALA A 921 16.56 -15.33 15.33
N LEU A 922 16.98 -16.50 14.82
CA LEU A 922 17.94 -17.37 15.50
C LEU A 922 19.37 -16.82 15.47
N LEU A 923 19.72 -16.01 14.46
CA LEU A 923 21.03 -15.35 14.33
C LEU A 923 21.07 -14.02 15.07
N SER A 924 19.95 -13.30 15.09
CA SER A 924 19.74 -12.10 15.89
C SER A 924 19.91 -12.43 17.37
N ALA A 925 20.70 -11.63 18.07
CA ALA A 925 20.99 -11.85 19.49
C ALA A 925 21.50 -13.26 19.83
N ALA A 926 22.18 -13.93 18.90
CA ALA A 926 22.78 -15.23 19.14
C ALA A 926 23.87 -15.18 20.23
N ASP A 927 24.44 -14.01 20.48
CA ASP A 927 25.32 -13.67 21.61
C ASP A 927 24.56 -13.42 22.94
N GLY A 928 23.25 -13.21 22.87
CA GLY A 928 22.35 -12.99 24.00
C GLY A 928 21.70 -11.60 24.02
N GLU A 929 22.13 -10.65 23.18
CA GLU A 929 21.70 -9.25 23.22
C GLU A 929 21.08 -8.80 21.90
N TRP A 930 19.95 -8.09 21.96
CA TRP A 930 19.33 -7.50 20.77
C TRP A 930 19.77 -6.06 20.60
N SER A 931 20.41 -5.74 19.47
CA SER A 931 20.74 -4.36 19.09
C SER A 931 19.48 -3.60 18.64
N ALA A 932 19.50 -2.26 18.75
CA ALA A 932 18.37 -1.42 18.32
C ALA A 932 18.03 -1.60 16.83
N GLU A 933 19.02 -1.83 15.98
CA GLU A 933 18.84 -2.08 14.54
C GLU A 933 18.16 -3.43 14.27
N GLU A 934 18.51 -4.49 15.02
CA GLU A 934 17.84 -5.79 14.92
C GLU A 934 16.38 -5.72 15.38
N VAL A 935 16.10 -4.95 16.44
CA VAL A 935 14.72 -4.74 16.94
C VAL A 935 13.88 -4.01 15.89
N GLU A 936 14.40 -2.94 15.29
CA GLU A 936 13.68 -2.19 14.26
C GLU A 936 13.39 -3.06 13.02
N ALA A 937 14.38 -3.81 12.55
CA ALA A 937 14.22 -4.73 11.42
C ALA A 937 13.22 -5.87 11.72
N ALA A 938 13.22 -6.38 12.96
CA ALA A 938 12.26 -7.37 13.41
C ALA A 938 10.83 -6.81 13.46
N VAL A 939 10.64 -5.56 13.94
CA VAL A 939 9.32 -4.90 14.00
C VAL A 939 8.69 -4.78 12.62
N GLU A 940 9.48 -4.52 11.58
CA GLU A 940 8.99 -4.35 10.21
C GLU A 940 8.36 -5.63 9.64
N THR A 941 8.90 -6.81 9.99
CA THR A 941 8.39 -8.11 9.53
C THR A 941 7.41 -8.77 10.52
N CYS A 942 7.69 -8.65 11.83
CA CYS A 942 6.98 -9.35 12.89
C CYS A 942 5.84 -8.55 13.52
N GLY A 943 5.84 -7.22 13.39
CA GLY A 943 4.88 -6.30 13.99
C GLY A 943 5.39 -5.60 15.25
N ASP A 944 4.62 -4.65 15.77
CA ASP A 944 4.97 -3.78 16.91
C ASP A 944 5.12 -4.52 18.25
N VAL A 945 4.64 -5.77 18.34
CA VAL A 945 4.72 -6.60 19.56
C VAL A 945 6.15 -7.00 19.93
N VAL A 946 7.11 -6.93 19.00
CA VAL A 946 8.51 -7.33 19.22
C VAL A 946 9.14 -6.61 20.43
N ALA A 947 8.92 -5.31 20.56
CA ALA A 947 9.50 -4.52 21.65
C ALA A 947 8.94 -4.93 23.02
N GLU A 948 7.68 -5.33 23.10
CA GLU A 948 7.08 -5.82 24.35
C GLU A 948 7.58 -7.21 24.72
N LEU A 949 7.73 -8.09 23.72
CA LEU A 949 8.27 -9.44 23.92
C LEU A 949 9.70 -9.38 24.47
N LEU A 950 10.54 -8.47 23.97
CA LEU A 950 11.88 -8.25 24.51
C LEU A 950 11.87 -7.63 25.92
N ALA A 951 10.78 -7.00 26.33
CA ALA A 951 10.55 -6.55 27.69
C ALA A 951 9.92 -7.63 28.60
N GLY A 952 9.76 -8.87 28.09
CA GLY A 952 9.20 -9.99 28.85
C GLY A 952 7.67 -10.04 28.89
N ASN A 953 6.96 -9.27 28.07
CA ASN A 953 5.49 -9.20 28.06
C ASN A 953 4.91 -9.55 26.68
N ASP A 954 3.81 -10.33 26.65
CA ASP A 954 3.11 -10.70 25.42
C ASP A 954 1.62 -10.34 25.50
N ARG A 955 1.24 -9.16 25.01
CA ARG A 955 -0.18 -8.72 24.94
C ARG A 955 -1.09 -9.66 24.14
N HIS A 956 -0.53 -10.55 23.32
CA HIS A 956 -1.24 -11.51 22.48
C HIS A 956 -1.02 -12.95 22.92
N ALA A 957 -0.61 -13.16 24.17
CA ALA A 957 -0.30 -14.48 24.71
C ALA A 957 -1.48 -15.43 24.70
N ALA A 958 -2.74 -14.99 24.63
CA ALA A 958 -3.89 -15.89 24.52
C ALA A 958 -4.34 -16.17 23.07
N ALA A 959 -3.82 -15.44 22.08
CA ALA A 959 -4.27 -15.51 20.69
C ALA A 959 -3.84 -16.84 20.02
N GLY A 960 -4.77 -17.57 19.41
CA GLY A 960 -4.51 -18.90 18.84
C GLY A 960 -4.72 -20.07 19.81
N ARG A 961 -5.09 -19.80 21.07
CA ARG A 961 -5.48 -20.85 22.02
C ARG A 961 -6.73 -21.60 21.54
N LEU A 962 -6.70 -22.93 21.62
CA LEU A 962 -7.84 -23.78 21.28
C LEU A 962 -8.72 -24.03 22.51
N ASP A 963 -9.90 -23.42 22.54
CA ASP A 963 -10.90 -23.58 23.59
C ASP A 963 -12.11 -24.43 23.11
N GLN A 964 -13.25 -24.33 23.80
CA GLN A 964 -14.46 -25.05 23.41
C GLN A 964 -14.97 -24.65 22.01
N ALA A 965 -14.74 -23.40 21.56
CA ALA A 965 -15.13 -22.94 20.23
C ALA A 965 -14.34 -23.67 19.13
N ALA A 966 -13.09 -24.06 19.39
CA ALA A 966 -12.31 -24.87 18.46
C ALA A 966 -12.99 -26.21 18.13
N THR A 967 -13.73 -26.79 19.08
CA THR A 967 -14.50 -28.04 18.85
C THR A 967 -15.69 -27.82 17.91
N LEU A 968 -16.30 -26.63 17.95
CA LEU A 968 -17.41 -26.26 17.05
C LEU A 968 -16.90 -26.04 15.63
N PHE A 969 -15.81 -25.28 15.47
CA PHE A 969 -15.14 -25.10 14.17
C PHE A 969 -14.66 -26.42 13.57
N ASP A 970 -14.35 -27.37 14.44
CA ASP A 970 -13.93 -28.68 14.02
C ASP A 970 -15.02 -29.53 13.40
N GLN A 971 -16.22 -29.44 13.98
CA GLN A 971 -17.42 -30.14 13.55
C GLN A 971 -18.07 -29.47 12.35
N ASN A 972 -17.83 -28.16 12.15
CA ASN A 972 -18.44 -27.36 11.09
C ASN A 972 -17.41 -26.55 10.28
N PRO A 973 -16.80 -27.15 9.23
CA PRO A 973 -15.78 -26.49 8.40
C PRO A 973 -16.25 -25.20 7.73
N ALA A 974 -17.52 -25.13 7.32
CA ALA A 974 -18.09 -23.93 6.69
C ALA A 974 -18.17 -22.77 7.69
N MET A 975 -18.60 -23.02 8.93
CA MET A 975 -18.60 -22.02 10.00
C MET A 975 -17.18 -21.52 10.33
N ARG A 976 -16.16 -22.38 10.25
CA ARG A 976 -14.77 -21.97 10.43
C ARG A 976 -14.28 -21.07 9.29
N GLU A 977 -14.58 -21.43 8.04
CA GLU A 977 -14.24 -20.61 6.87
C GLU A 977 -14.98 -19.27 6.88
N ASP A 978 -16.24 -19.26 7.29
CA ASP A 978 -17.02 -18.04 7.49
C ASP A 978 -16.49 -17.23 8.67
N PHE A 979 -16.08 -17.86 9.77
CA PHE A 979 -15.46 -17.16 10.91
C PHE A 979 -14.13 -16.51 10.51
N VAL A 980 -13.24 -17.22 9.83
CA VAL A 980 -11.97 -16.64 9.33
C VAL A 980 -12.26 -15.47 8.38
N ARG A 981 -13.32 -15.57 7.56
CA ARG A 981 -13.74 -14.53 6.62
C ARG A 981 -14.43 -13.33 7.29
N GLN A 982 -15.29 -13.56 8.29
CA GLN A 982 -16.09 -12.54 8.98
C GLN A 982 -15.32 -11.86 10.12
N ALA A 983 -14.36 -12.57 10.74
CA ALA A 983 -13.54 -12.02 11.82
C ALA A 983 -12.50 -11.01 11.31
N ALA A 984 -12.36 -10.87 9.98
CA ALA A 984 -11.44 -9.93 9.33
C ALA A 984 -10.02 -10.00 9.94
N LEU A 985 -9.57 -11.21 10.27
CA LEU A 985 -8.24 -11.45 10.82
C LEU A 985 -7.26 -11.22 9.69
N VAL A 986 -6.57 -10.09 9.67
CA VAL A 986 -5.55 -9.79 8.65
C VAL A 986 -4.24 -9.50 9.32
N PRO A 987 -3.22 -10.36 9.11
CA PRO A 987 -1.90 -10.20 9.69
C PRO A 987 -1.34 -8.79 9.56
N THR A 988 -1.23 -8.06 10.67
CA THR A 988 -0.50 -6.78 10.73
C THR A 988 1.00 -6.97 10.96
N GLY A 989 1.46 -8.24 10.95
CA GLY A 989 2.82 -8.69 11.24
C GLY A 989 2.83 -10.18 11.59
N LEU A 990 3.96 -10.87 11.40
CA LEU A 990 4.08 -12.32 11.63
C LEU A 990 3.63 -12.75 13.04
N LEU A 991 3.84 -11.90 14.06
CA LEU A 991 3.54 -12.20 15.47
C LEU A 991 2.23 -11.58 15.98
N SER A 992 1.43 -10.96 15.11
CA SER A 992 0.14 -10.37 15.47
C SER A 992 -0.85 -11.39 16.03
N ALA A 993 -1.86 -10.91 16.77
CA ALA A 993 -2.94 -11.77 17.26
C ALA A 993 -3.62 -12.56 16.12
N ASP A 994 -3.84 -11.90 14.98
CA ASP A 994 -4.52 -12.47 13.82
C ASP A 994 -3.69 -13.59 13.19
N SER A 995 -2.39 -13.38 12.99
CA SER A 995 -1.45 -14.42 12.49
C SER A 995 -1.44 -15.65 13.37
N ARG A 996 -1.47 -15.48 14.70
CA ARG A 996 -1.53 -16.58 15.67
C ARG A 996 -2.83 -17.36 15.58
N VAL A 997 -3.97 -16.67 15.42
CA VAL A 997 -5.28 -17.31 15.26
C VAL A 997 -5.38 -18.05 13.93
N ILE A 998 -4.92 -17.46 12.82
CA ILE A 998 -4.89 -18.09 11.49
C ILE A 998 -4.05 -19.37 11.53
N ALA A 999 -2.85 -19.31 12.10
CA ALA A 999 -1.97 -20.46 12.24
C ALA A 999 -2.62 -21.60 13.05
N ALA A 1000 -3.34 -21.25 14.12
CA ALA A 1000 -4.10 -22.22 14.92
C ALA A 1000 -5.29 -22.83 14.13
N MET A 1001 -6.01 -22.03 13.34
CA MET A 1001 -7.12 -22.53 12.50
C MET A 1001 -6.64 -23.44 11.37
N GLU A 1002 -5.47 -23.17 10.78
CA GLU A 1002 -4.84 -24.06 9.81
C GLU A 1002 -4.45 -25.39 10.45
N TYR A 1003 -3.90 -25.36 11.67
CA TYR A 1003 -3.66 -26.57 12.45
C TYR A 1003 -4.96 -27.39 12.69
N VAL A 1004 -6.09 -26.74 13.00
CA VAL A 1004 -7.39 -27.44 13.19
C VAL A 1004 -7.79 -28.23 11.92
N LYS A 1005 -7.52 -27.71 10.72
CA LYS A 1005 -7.75 -28.43 9.45
C LYS A 1005 -6.96 -29.73 9.41
N GLN A 1006 -5.71 -29.69 9.88
CA GLN A 1006 -4.76 -30.80 9.81
C GLN A 1006 -4.72 -31.68 11.08
N ARG A 1007 -5.49 -31.39 12.14
CA ARG A 1007 -5.41 -32.06 13.45
C ARG A 1007 -5.48 -33.60 13.41
N LYS A 1008 -6.15 -34.16 12.39
CA LYS A 1008 -6.36 -35.62 12.21
C LYS A 1008 -5.18 -36.29 11.49
N ASN A 1009 -4.14 -35.52 11.13
CA ASN A 1009 -2.95 -36.04 10.50
C ASN A 1009 -2.25 -37.04 11.43
N SER A 1010 -1.98 -38.25 10.94
CA SER A 1010 -1.41 -39.33 11.74
C SER A 1010 -0.02 -39.02 12.28
N ARG A 1011 0.73 -38.10 11.63
CA ARG A 1011 2.09 -37.71 12.04
C ARG A 1011 2.15 -37.00 13.40
N ILE A 1012 1.08 -36.33 13.80
CA ILE A 1012 0.99 -35.55 15.06
C ILE A 1012 0.16 -36.24 16.15
N ALA A 1013 -0.42 -37.42 15.87
CA ALA A 1013 -1.20 -38.19 16.84
C ALA A 1013 -0.47 -38.49 18.17
N PRO A 1014 0.86 -38.70 18.22
CA PRO A 1014 1.58 -38.87 19.49
C PRO A 1014 1.53 -37.64 20.40
N LEU A 1015 1.43 -36.42 19.85
CA LEU A 1015 1.41 -35.17 20.62
C LEU A 1015 0.09 -34.94 21.34
N ALA A 1016 -1.01 -35.48 20.81
CA ALA A 1016 -2.32 -35.40 21.42
C ALA A 1016 -2.50 -36.33 22.65
N ARG A 1017 -1.43 -37.00 23.11
CA ARG A 1017 -1.51 -37.96 24.23
C ARG A 1017 -1.11 -37.29 25.54
N ARG A 1018 -1.85 -37.60 26.62
CA ARG A 1018 -1.60 -37.03 27.96
C ARG A 1018 -0.16 -37.19 28.47
N PRO A 1019 0.53 -38.34 28.29
CA PRO A 1019 1.93 -38.48 28.73
C PRO A 1019 2.90 -37.47 28.11
N MET A 1020 2.66 -37.01 26.87
CA MET A 1020 3.49 -35.99 26.24
C MET A 1020 3.37 -34.64 26.96
N LEU A 1021 2.15 -34.29 27.34
CA LEU A 1021 1.88 -33.07 28.12
C LEU A 1021 2.54 -33.15 29.49
N ASP A 1022 2.39 -34.28 30.19
CA ASP A 1022 2.98 -34.45 31.51
C ASP A 1022 4.52 -34.39 31.49
N ASP A 1023 5.17 -34.95 30.45
CA ASP A 1023 6.62 -34.91 30.26
C ASP A 1023 7.12 -33.48 29.97
N VAL A 1024 6.46 -32.77 29.05
CA VAL A 1024 6.79 -31.36 28.73
C VAL A 1024 6.58 -30.44 29.94
N SER A 1025 5.47 -30.60 30.68
CA SER A 1025 5.21 -29.82 31.89
C SER A 1025 6.18 -30.16 33.03
N LEU A 1026 6.72 -31.38 33.12
CA LEU A 1026 7.82 -31.67 34.03
C LEU A 1026 9.08 -30.92 33.62
N MET A 1027 9.39 -30.88 32.32
CA MET A 1027 10.59 -30.20 31.83
C MET A 1027 10.52 -28.68 32.00
N LEU A 1028 9.36 -28.04 31.79
CA LEU A 1028 9.17 -26.62 32.08
C LEU A 1028 9.35 -26.31 33.58
N ARG A 1029 8.87 -27.18 34.48
CA ARG A 1029 9.13 -27.03 35.92
C ARG A 1029 10.60 -27.20 36.29
N ILE A 1030 11.34 -28.06 35.59
CA ILE A 1030 12.79 -28.20 35.76
C ILE A 1030 13.53 -26.95 35.27
N LEU A 1031 13.03 -26.32 34.19
CA LEU A 1031 13.56 -25.08 33.67
C LEU A 1031 13.41 -23.93 34.67
N GLY A 1032 12.23 -23.82 35.32
CA GLY A 1032 11.98 -22.86 36.39
C GLY A 1032 12.01 -21.38 35.95
N ASP A 1033 11.65 -21.10 34.70
CA ASP A 1033 11.54 -19.75 34.15
C ASP A 1033 10.10 -19.24 34.24
N PRO A 1034 9.80 -18.19 35.03
CA PRO A 1034 8.45 -17.67 35.20
C PRO A 1034 7.82 -17.18 33.89
N VAL A 1035 8.60 -16.63 32.95
CA VAL A 1035 8.08 -16.14 31.67
C VAL A 1035 7.62 -17.31 30.79
N ALA A 1036 8.39 -18.40 30.76
CA ALA A 1036 8.02 -19.62 30.05
C ALA A 1036 6.80 -20.31 30.69
N ASP A 1037 6.71 -20.33 32.03
CA ASP A 1037 5.58 -20.88 32.77
C ASP A 1037 4.29 -20.09 32.52
N GLU A 1038 4.35 -18.75 32.54
CA GLU A 1038 3.22 -17.86 32.24
C GLU A 1038 2.77 -18.01 30.78
N ALA A 1039 3.70 -17.95 29.82
CA ALA A 1039 3.40 -18.11 28.41
C ALA A 1039 2.78 -19.50 28.11
N PHE A 1040 3.21 -20.56 28.80
CA PHE A 1040 2.61 -21.88 28.69
C PHE A 1040 1.22 -21.96 29.35
N ALA A 1041 1.02 -21.28 30.48
CA ALA A 1041 -0.27 -21.26 31.18
C ALA A 1041 -1.34 -20.47 30.39
N GLU A 1042 -0.99 -19.33 29.81
CA GLU A 1042 -1.91 -18.47 29.06
C GLU A 1042 -2.31 -19.09 27.71
N HIS A 1043 -1.39 -19.79 27.04
CA HIS A 1043 -1.68 -20.63 25.86
C HIS A 1043 -2.23 -22.02 26.21
N GLY A 1044 -2.19 -22.38 27.48
CA GLY A 1044 -2.53 -23.69 27.98
C GLY A 1044 -4.02 -23.99 27.82
N PRO A 1045 -4.39 -25.27 27.63
CA PRO A 1045 -5.78 -25.67 27.69
C PRO A 1045 -6.36 -25.28 29.06
N GLY A 1046 -7.53 -24.62 29.08
CA GLY A 1046 -8.32 -24.50 30.31
C GLY A 1046 -8.52 -25.88 30.95
N THR A 1047 -8.84 -25.95 32.24
CA THR A 1047 -8.84 -27.17 33.09
C THR A 1047 -9.64 -28.39 32.58
N SER A 1048 -10.36 -28.27 31.45
CA SER A 1048 -11.16 -29.32 30.80
C SER A 1048 -10.64 -29.82 29.44
N ALA A 1049 -9.62 -29.21 28.83
CA ALA A 1049 -9.19 -29.59 27.47
C ALA A 1049 -8.27 -30.83 27.46
N SER A 1050 -8.50 -31.73 26.49
CA SER A 1050 -7.77 -32.99 26.34
C SER A 1050 -7.56 -33.33 24.87
N GLY A 1051 -6.44 -33.99 24.55
CA GLY A 1051 -6.18 -34.44 23.19
C GLY A 1051 -5.49 -33.40 22.31
N TRP A 1052 -5.96 -33.25 21.08
CA TRP A 1052 -5.37 -32.39 20.05
C TRP A 1052 -5.39 -30.89 20.40
N GLN A 1053 -6.29 -30.47 21.30
CA GLN A 1053 -6.38 -29.08 21.78
C GLN A 1053 -5.12 -28.61 22.51
N THR A 1054 -4.31 -29.52 23.04
CA THR A 1054 -3.09 -29.18 23.79
C THR A 1054 -1.88 -28.96 22.89
N VAL A 1055 -1.99 -29.25 21.59
CA VAL A 1055 -0.85 -29.23 20.65
C VAL A 1055 -0.26 -27.83 20.44
N PRO A 1056 -1.05 -26.73 20.34
CA PRO A 1056 -0.47 -25.39 20.29
C PRO A 1056 0.34 -25.02 21.55
N ALA A 1057 -0.15 -25.39 22.74
CA ALA A 1057 0.62 -25.18 23.98
C ALA A 1057 1.92 -26.02 23.99
N LEU A 1058 1.88 -27.24 23.46
CA LEU A 1058 3.08 -28.07 23.31
C LEU A 1058 4.08 -27.47 22.31
N SER A 1059 3.61 -26.93 21.19
CA SER A 1059 4.44 -26.23 20.20
C SER A 1059 5.25 -25.11 20.87
N ARG A 1060 4.55 -24.25 21.62
CA ARG A 1060 5.15 -23.17 22.40
C ARG A 1060 6.15 -23.66 23.44
N ALA A 1061 5.79 -24.69 24.21
CA ALA A 1061 6.70 -25.27 25.19
C ALA A 1061 7.98 -25.83 24.56
N PHE A 1062 7.88 -26.54 23.43
CA PHE A 1062 9.05 -27.02 22.70
C PHE A 1062 9.96 -25.87 22.25
N ALA A 1063 9.37 -24.76 21.77
CA ALA A 1063 10.11 -23.57 21.39
C ALA A 1063 10.88 -22.97 22.58
N PHE A 1064 10.23 -22.75 23.73
CA PHE A 1064 10.89 -22.22 24.94
C PHE A 1064 12.02 -23.13 25.43
N LEU A 1065 11.78 -24.44 25.48
CA LEU A 1065 12.78 -25.43 25.85
C LEU A 1065 13.97 -25.40 24.90
N ALA A 1066 13.71 -25.30 23.58
CA ALA A 1066 14.77 -25.19 22.57
C ALA A 1066 15.65 -23.96 22.75
N ARG A 1067 15.05 -22.79 23.00
CA ARG A 1067 15.80 -21.55 23.15
C ARG A 1067 16.59 -21.47 24.46
N HIS A 1068 16.11 -22.12 25.52
CA HIS A 1068 16.90 -22.29 26.75
C HIS A 1068 18.03 -23.31 26.61
N ALA A 1069 17.83 -24.40 25.86
CA ALA A 1069 18.90 -25.33 25.54
C ALA A 1069 20.01 -24.66 24.70
N ALA A 1070 19.63 -23.83 23.73
CA ALA A 1070 20.56 -23.01 22.95
C ALA A 1070 21.43 -22.11 23.85
N ARG A 1071 20.87 -21.58 24.93
CA ARG A 1071 21.55 -20.74 25.93
C ARG A 1071 22.16 -21.52 27.11
N GLY A 1072 22.37 -22.83 26.95
CA GLY A 1072 23.20 -23.64 27.86
C GLY A 1072 22.47 -24.45 28.92
N HIS A 1073 21.13 -24.54 28.88
CA HIS A 1073 20.38 -25.37 29.84
C HIS A 1073 20.54 -26.88 29.57
N ARG A 1074 21.43 -27.54 30.33
CA ARG A 1074 21.88 -28.92 30.09
C ARG A 1074 20.78 -29.99 30.07
N ALA A 1075 19.89 -30.01 31.06
CA ALA A 1075 18.86 -31.03 31.16
C ALA A 1075 17.91 -31.03 29.95
N VAL A 1076 17.65 -29.84 29.40
CA VAL A 1076 16.76 -29.67 28.25
C VAL A 1076 17.49 -30.00 26.95
N ALA A 1077 18.78 -29.66 26.84
CA ALA A 1077 19.62 -30.03 25.71
C ALA A 1077 19.77 -31.56 25.53
N GLU A 1078 19.74 -32.33 26.61
CA GLU A 1078 19.75 -33.80 26.58
C GLU A 1078 18.37 -34.41 26.25
N TRP A 1079 17.29 -33.69 26.56
CA TRP A 1079 15.90 -34.14 26.38
C TRP A 1079 15.35 -33.90 24.96
N LEU A 1080 15.63 -32.74 24.36
CA LEU A 1080 15.12 -32.35 23.03
C LEU A 1080 15.43 -33.35 21.89
N PRO A 1081 16.65 -33.94 21.79
CA PRO A 1081 16.97 -34.90 20.74
C PRO A 1081 16.04 -36.13 20.71
N GLN A 1082 15.50 -36.53 21.87
CA GLN A 1082 14.59 -37.67 22.01
C GLN A 1082 13.20 -37.37 21.42
N HIS A 1083 12.81 -36.09 21.39
CA HIS A 1083 11.52 -35.60 20.91
C HIS A 1083 11.57 -34.95 19.52
N ARG A 1084 12.77 -34.77 18.97
CA ARG A 1084 13.04 -34.14 17.66
C ARG A 1084 12.08 -34.59 16.55
N ARG A 1085 11.90 -35.90 16.39
CA ARG A 1085 11.07 -36.44 15.30
C ARG A 1085 9.62 -36.00 15.41
N THR A 1086 9.07 -36.05 16.62
CA THR A 1086 7.68 -35.69 16.89
C THR A 1086 7.44 -34.20 16.69
N TRP A 1087 8.39 -33.35 17.10
CA TRP A 1087 8.30 -31.91 16.89
C TRP A 1087 8.50 -31.52 15.42
N ALA A 1088 9.42 -32.15 14.70
CA ALA A 1088 9.60 -31.94 13.26
C ALA A 1088 8.32 -32.31 12.47
N HIS A 1089 7.62 -33.38 12.88
CA HIS A 1089 6.32 -33.72 12.31
C HIS A 1089 5.25 -32.64 12.58
N LEU A 1090 5.28 -31.99 13.74
CA LEU A 1090 4.38 -30.87 14.01
C LEU A 1090 4.68 -29.68 13.09
N ALA A 1091 5.95 -29.33 12.94
CA ALA A 1091 6.38 -28.26 12.04
C ALA A 1091 5.99 -28.52 10.58
N ALA A 1092 6.05 -29.78 10.13
CA ALA A 1092 5.60 -30.15 8.79
C ALA A 1092 4.08 -30.02 8.59
N VAL A 1093 3.30 -30.07 9.68
CA VAL A 1093 1.82 -30.05 9.65
C VAL A 1093 1.26 -28.67 9.93
N ALA A 1094 1.93 -27.89 10.79
CA ALA A 1094 1.54 -26.55 11.21
C ALA A 1094 2.77 -25.62 11.22
N PRO A 1095 3.36 -25.34 10.04
CA PRO A 1095 4.64 -24.65 9.92
C PRO A 1095 4.59 -23.23 10.46
N GLN A 1096 3.55 -22.46 10.13
CA GLN A 1096 3.40 -21.08 10.58
C GLN A 1096 3.28 -20.99 12.10
N MET A 1097 2.53 -21.90 12.74
CA MET A 1097 2.39 -21.95 14.20
C MET A 1097 3.73 -22.17 14.89
N VAL A 1098 4.50 -23.16 14.41
CA VAL A 1098 5.82 -23.48 14.97
C VAL A 1098 6.83 -22.35 14.72
N THR A 1099 6.80 -21.70 13.55
CA THR A 1099 7.61 -20.52 13.25
C THR A 1099 7.32 -19.37 14.21
N ILE A 1100 6.04 -19.03 14.41
CA ILE A 1100 5.62 -17.98 15.34
C ILE A 1100 6.08 -18.31 16.76
N ASP A 1101 5.81 -19.52 17.25
CA ASP A 1101 6.18 -19.93 18.60
C ASP A 1101 7.70 -19.91 18.84
N LEU A 1102 8.51 -20.30 17.84
CA LEU A 1102 9.97 -20.22 17.91
C LEU A 1102 10.49 -18.78 18.01
N ILE A 1103 9.93 -17.86 17.23
CA ILE A 1103 10.34 -16.45 17.27
C ILE A 1103 9.88 -15.78 18.57
N VAL A 1104 8.64 -16.04 19.01
CA VAL A 1104 8.13 -15.55 20.31
C VAL A 1104 8.99 -16.04 21.46
N ALA A 1105 9.33 -17.34 21.47
CA ALA A 1105 10.22 -17.90 22.47
C ALA A 1105 11.61 -17.27 22.41
N GLU A 1106 12.14 -16.96 21.24
CA GLU A 1106 13.46 -16.33 21.14
C GLU A 1106 13.49 -14.92 21.74
N LEU A 1107 12.46 -14.12 21.47
CA LEU A 1107 12.35 -12.76 21.99
C LEU A 1107 12.13 -12.74 23.52
N LEU A 1108 11.24 -13.59 24.03
CA LEU A 1108 10.95 -13.66 25.47
C LEU A 1108 12.10 -14.27 26.27
N VAL A 1109 12.82 -15.25 25.72
CA VAL A 1109 13.99 -15.81 26.40
C VAL A 1109 15.14 -14.79 26.42
N ALA A 1110 15.28 -13.92 25.43
CA ALA A 1110 16.29 -12.86 25.48
C ALA A 1110 16.06 -11.89 26.66
N SER A 1111 14.81 -11.57 27.00
CA SER A 1111 14.51 -10.65 28.11
C SER A 1111 15.03 -11.15 29.47
N THR A 1112 14.90 -12.45 29.74
CA THR A 1112 15.31 -13.06 31.02
C THR A 1112 16.83 -13.17 31.19
N PHE A 1113 17.58 -13.12 30.10
CA PHE A 1113 19.04 -13.13 30.12
C PHE A 1113 19.63 -11.74 30.36
N ASN A 1114 19.02 -10.68 29.82
CA ASN A 1114 19.43 -9.29 30.07
C ASN A 1114 19.29 -8.91 31.55
N GLU A 1115 18.17 -9.28 32.21
CA GLU A 1115 17.96 -9.01 33.64
C GLU A 1115 18.98 -9.72 34.56
N LYS A 1116 19.40 -10.96 34.20
CA LYS A 1116 20.37 -11.72 34.99
C LYS A 1116 21.78 -11.15 34.90
N GLN A 1117 22.18 -10.58 33.75
CA GLN A 1117 23.49 -9.94 33.62
C GLN A 1117 23.56 -8.61 34.38
N GLU A 1118 22.50 -7.80 34.37
CA GLU A 1118 22.43 -6.56 35.17
C GLU A 1118 22.41 -6.82 36.68
N SER A 1119 21.86 -7.95 37.14
CA SER A 1119 21.87 -8.33 38.57
C SER A 1119 23.23 -8.84 39.09
N HIS A 1120 24.17 -9.14 38.18
CA HIS A 1120 25.52 -9.62 38.48
C HIS A 1120 26.63 -8.59 38.19
N ALA A 1121 26.27 -7.42 37.64
CA ALA A 1121 27.11 -6.21 37.56
C ALA A 1121 26.84 -5.30 38.76
#